data_AF-A0A7V7VLN0-F1
#
_entry.id   AF-A0A7V7VLN0-F1
#
_cell.length_a   1.000
_cell.length_b   1.000
_cell.length_c   1.000
_cell.angle_alpha   90.00
_cell.angle_beta   90.00
_cell.angle_gamma   90.00
#
_symmetry.space_group_name_H-M   'P 1'
#
loop_
_entity.id
_entity.type
_entity.pdbx_description
1 polymer ?
#
loop_
_entity_poly.entity_id
_entity_poly.type
_entity_poly.pdbx_seq_one_letter_code
_entity_poly.pdbx_strand_id
1 'polypeptide(L)'
;MKCLGAVFLTCLAILPPAVAEVLLGPPSSKLAPLSTAAQLVAQLSDESFQRREVATAKLWQLGKTALEELQAAAGGSDPEAAYRAKELLHKIELHITPATDALIITLVERYQKASPAEKIPLLKAMRQKHAYCQILTLYAAETDPKTRSDLQTIVSGIAIFAARERLVEGDDAGARELLELAPADAKSLMSLAAYHRANGTLEQELQHAKTSKANGAPAWQLALQRAAGRLSEAQATATDAGDPLLAATMAMLAGDPLPWLEQHTANRHASRDADLYSPLAIKRWQEHALGKNDLEPCLKRLNSRNPTLRAFASNALFLLGEPTAAEASYTKSSPLDAFIYFEALERIPEALAAIGLDPDNPDFTAWVHTRFDSLLKEPDAGDTAPTSELIALASFLENRGLSEELAKAFDAPLARLAKQDPDVFTRFLASLFGNRFVRSGIPGPLLGAGSTWAGDDAERWEQLVLAAFGDNEETLACWKWFAELQPDASRKQRLAAMLAIAGYGADPDHLRDSWLALAWAAITKADADPQARLLKQLASLVGATADAATHLKIRDLQPPAAPVTEWDRVALLQLLQFSAAGRWEEASQFILQLLASKTDPSANARPDLHAYAASCLRRAGHPNAASAHDVWVEKLALGDAASDVYIGHGYAFGGDYERCSLWWERAAREASPESEDYSDILLALSTDQLKRGLWSQAAATSEALAQIYSGSNSSPLVFLRLRLQADQAHALSLLATARASAISLLEKCHALMPCDGSLADSFFPALRQAGLIQQHDAWFELTWKPLQAVIQHYPLSHNTRNTAAWLAARALRHLDEAEAHLHQALASHPNQAAYLDTMAELQFARCNRQQAIEWSDKSINAMPADEDVRRQNERFIHDPLPE
;
A
#
# COMPACT_ATOMS: atom_id res chain seq x y z
N MET A 1 47.17 -15.40 13.49
CA MET A 1 48.06 -14.64 14.39
C MET A 1 47.18 -13.76 15.27
N LYS A 2 47.08 -13.85 16.61
CA LYS A 2 47.58 -14.74 17.66
C LYS A 2 46.49 -14.79 18.76
N CYS A 3 46.09 -16.02 19.11
CA CYS A 3 45.83 -16.60 20.46
C CYS A 3 44.68 -16.06 21.36
N LEU A 4 43.65 -16.87 21.68
CA LEU A 4 43.54 -17.89 22.77
C LEU A 4 43.50 -17.22 24.16
N GLY A 5 42.62 -17.51 25.12
CA GLY A 5 41.61 -18.54 25.33
C GLY A 5 41.36 -18.71 26.84
N ALA A 6 40.11 -18.99 27.23
CA ALA A 6 39.69 -19.97 28.26
C ALA A 6 40.17 -19.90 29.76
N VAL A 7 39.16 -19.86 30.66
CA VAL A 7 38.84 -20.88 31.71
C VAL A 7 39.28 -20.68 33.20
N PHE A 8 38.24 -20.59 34.05
CA PHE A 8 37.93 -21.22 35.37
C PHE A 8 38.82 -21.09 36.65
N LEU A 9 38.15 -20.59 37.70
CA LEU A 9 37.81 -21.21 39.02
C LEU A 9 38.86 -21.47 40.14
N THR A 10 38.56 -20.86 41.31
CA THR A 10 38.56 -21.39 42.71
C THR A 10 39.82 -21.99 43.35
N CYS A 11 40.24 -21.43 44.52
CA CYS A 11 39.94 -21.93 45.88
C CYS A 11 40.98 -21.50 46.97
N LEU A 12 40.44 -21.00 48.10
CA LEU A 12 40.80 -21.22 49.52
C LEU A 12 42.27 -21.18 50.05
N ALA A 13 42.50 -20.14 50.88
CA ALA A 13 42.60 -20.19 52.37
C ALA A 13 43.95 -20.35 53.14
N ILE A 14 43.97 -19.61 54.25
CA ILE A 14 44.59 -19.82 55.60
C ILE A 14 45.82 -18.95 56.01
N LEU A 15 45.50 -18.05 56.97
CA LEU A 15 46.19 -17.18 57.97
C LEU A 15 47.23 -17.88 58.91
N PRO A 16 47.83 -17.27 60.00
CA PRO A 16 48.04 -15.88 60.56
C PRO A 16 49.52 -15.68 61.10
N PRO A 17 49.93 -14.93 62.18
CA PRO A 17 49.35 -13.85 63.04
C PRO A 17 50.27 -12.63 63.45
N ALA A 18 49.63 -11.66 64.15
CA ALA A 18 50.11 -10.79 65.28
C ALA A 18 50.79 -9.41 65.03
N VAL A 19 50.61 -8.33 65.82
CA VAL A 19 49.69 -7.87 66.92
C VAL A 19 49.92 -6.34 67.11
N ALA A 20 48.83 -5.57 67.34
CA ALA A 20 48.62 -4.27 68.06
C ALA A 20 49.47 -3.02 67.73
N GLU A 21 48.99 -1.77 67.75
CA GLU A 21 47.97 -1.11 68.59
C GLU A 21 47.64 0.29 68.00
N VAL A 22 46.38 0.76 68.12
CA VAL A 22 45.92 2.14 68.46
C VAL A 22 44.45 2.34 68.04
N LEU A 23 43.61 2.37 69.09
CA LEU A 23 42.34 3.07 69.33
C LEU A 23 41.11 2.88 68.41
N LEU A 24 40.11 2.27 69.07
CA LEU A 24 38.80 1.81 68.66
C LEU A 24 37.70 2.88 68.81
N GLY A 25 36.76 2.83 67.86
CA GLY A 25 35.37 3.25 68.00
C GLY A 25 34.63 2.99 66.67
N PRO A 26 33.78 1.97 66.54
CA PRO A 26 33.13 1.66 65.26
C PRO A 26 31.90 2.57 65.05
N PRO A 27 31.66 3.13 63.85
CA PRO A 27 30.31 3.45 63.47
C PRO A 27 29.62 2.12 63.15
N SER A 28 28.84 1.65 64.11
CA SER A 28 27.74 0.73 63.86
C SER A 28 26.88 1.27 62.72
N SER A 29 26.87 0.60 61.57
CA SER A 29 25.66 0.52 60.77
C SER A 29 25.41 -0.96 60.44
N LYS A 30 24.71 -1.62 61.36
CA LYS A 30 23.85 -2.74 60.96
C LYS A 30 22.97 -2.19 59.83
N LEU A 31 22.99 -2.80 58.65
CA LEU A 31 21.90 -2.67 57.69
C LEU A 31 20.61 -2.97 58.46
N ALA A 32 19.78 -1.93 58.68
CA ALA A 32 18.46 -2.12 59.24
C ALA A 32 17.68 -3.07 58.31
N PRO A 33 16.87 -3.99 58.86
CA PRO A 33 16.02 -4.82 58.02
C PRO A 33 15.16 -3.93 57.11
N LEU A 34 15.03 -4.30 55.83
CA LEU A 34 14.11 -3.66 54.90
C LEU A 34 12.74 -3.59 55.60
N SER A 35 12.31 -2.36 55.90
CA SER A 35 11.03 -2.13 56.55
C SER A 35 9.94 -2.59 55.58
N THR A 36 9.11 -3.54 56.01
CA THR A 36 7.96 -4.02 55.20
C THR A 36 7.01 -2.86 54.89
N ALA A 37 6.23 -2.95 53.81
CA ALA A 37 5.26 -1.91 53.44
C ALA A 37 4.33 -1.55 54.61
N ALA A 38 3.83 -2.56 55.34
CA ALA A 38 3.03 -2.38 56.55
C ALA A 38 3.76 -1.57 57.66
N GLN A 39 5.06 -1.82 57.88
CA GLN A 39 5.85 -1.08 58.87
C GLN A 39 6.08 0.38 58.49
N LEU A 40 6.25 0.64 57.19
CA LEU A 40 6.41 2.01 56.69
C LEU A 40 5.07 2.76 56.72
N VAL A 41 3.97 2.09 56.42
CA VAL A 41 2.62 2.67 56.52
C VAL A 41 2.32 3.12 57.95
N ALA A 42 2.68 2.33 58.97
CA ALA A 42 2.52 2.71 60.37
C ALA A 42 3.35 3.97 60.76
N GLN A 43 4.40 4.30 60.00
CA GLN A 43 5.23 5.49 60.22
C GLN A 43 4.70 6.74 59.51
N LEU A 44 3.64 6.63 58.69
CA LEU A 44 3.04 7.77 57.99
C LEU A 44 2.36 8.77 58.94
N SER A 45 2.00 8.37 60.16
CA SER A 45 1.46 9.26 61.21
C SER A 45 2.38 9.41 62.43
N ASP A 46 3.67 9.04 62.31
CA ASP A 46 4.65 9.21 63.40
C ASP A 46 4.73 10.69 63.82
N GLU A 47 4.84 10.99 65.12
CA GLU A 47 4.93 12.37 65.63
C GLU A 47 6.11 13.15 64.98
N SER A 48 7.19 12.45 64.64
CA SER A 48 8.37 13.02 63.98
C SER A 48 8.12 13.23 62.48
N PHE A 49 8.13 14.50 62.06
CA PHE A 49 8.04 14.88 60.65
C PHE A 49 9.11 14.17 59.79
N GLN A 50 10.36 14.11 60.26
CA GLN A 50 11.43 13.41 59.53
C GLN A 50 11.13 11.93 59.31
N ARG A 51 10.51 11.24 60.27
CA ARG A 51 10.14 9.83 60.10
C ARG A 51 9.00 9.66 59.11
N ARG A 52 8.01 10.57 59.12
CA ARG A 52 6.94 10.60 58.11
C ARG A 52 7.50 10.78 56.70
N GLU A 53 8.44 11.71 56.51
CA GLU A 53 9.07 11.95 55.21
C GLU A 53 9.89 10.75 54.72
N VAL A 54 10.69 10.14 55.59
CA VAL A 54 11.47 8.93 55.24
C VAL A 54 10.54 7.76 54.91
N ALA A 55 9.46 7.56 55.67
CA ALA A 55 8.47 6.53 55.40
C ALA A 55 7.76 6.77 54.06
N THR A 56 7.36 8.02 53.80
CA THR A 56 6.74 8.45 52.54
C THR A 56 7.65 8.17 51.35
N ALA A 57 8.93 8.58 51.41
CA ALA A 57 9.89 8.36 50.34
C ALA A 57 10.14 6.86 50.09
N LYS A 58 10.25 6.05 51.14
CA LYS A 58 10.43 4.59 51.02
C LYS A 58 9.21 3.90 50.45
N LEU A 59 8.00 4.27 50.88
CA LEU A 59 6.76 3.74 50.31
C LEU A 59 6.59 4.13 48.85
N TRP A 60 6.95 5.37 48.50
CA TRP A 60 6.94 5.81 47.11
C TRP A 60 7.92 5.02 46.25
N GLN A 61 9.11 4.70 46.79
CA GLN A 61 10.10 3.87 46.12
C GLN A 61 9.66 2.40 45.98
N LEU A 62 8.87 1.88 46.91
CA LEU A 62 8.27 0.54 46.82
C LEU A 62 7.22 0.44 45.69
N GLY A 63 6.52 1.53 45.38
CA GLY A 63 5.58 1.59 44.25
C GLY A 63 4.45 0.58 44.39
N LYS A 64 4.21 -0.25 43.36
CA LYS A 64 3.08 -1.20 43.30
C LYS A 64 3.04 -2.18 44.48
N THR A 65 4.18 -2.57 45.04
CA THR A 65 4.21 -3.51 46.17
C THR A 65 3.66 -2.93 47.48
N ALA A 66 3.46 -1.60 47.54
CA ALA A 66 2.86 -0.93 48.68
C ALA A 66 1.37 -0.66 48.51
N LEU A 67 0.76 -0.97 47.35
CA LEU A 67 -0.62 -0.55 47.03
C LEU A 67 -1.67 -1.08 48.02
N GLU A 68 -1.65 -2.38 48.35
CA GLU A 68 -2.63 -2.97 49.28
C GLU A 68 -2.58 -2.31 50.67
N GLU A 69 -1.38 -2.14 51.21
CA GLU A 69 -1.16 -1.51 52.52
C GLU A 69 -1.50 -0.02 52.52
N LEU A 70 -1.18 0.68 51.43
CA LEU A 70 -1.54 2.09 51.25
C LEU A 70 -3.06 2.28 51.08
N GLN A 71 -3.75 1.36 50.39
CA GLN A 71 -5.22 1.37 50.28
C GLN A 71 -5.88 1.20 51.65
N ALA A 72 -5.37 0.28 52.46
CA ALA A 72 -5.84 0.10 53.84
C ALA A 72 -5.64 1.37 54.68
N ALA A 73 -4.47 2.01 54.58
CA ALA A 73 -4.16 3.24 55.32
C ALA A 73 -4.98 4.45 54.86
N ALA A 74 -5.25 4.57 53.55
CA ALA A 74 -6.06 5.63 52.98
C ALA A 74 -7.52 5.61 53.47
N GLY A 75 -8.04 4.43 53.82
CA GLY A 75 -9.36 4.23 54.44
C GLY A 75 -9.38 4.27 55.98
N GLY A 76 -8.22 4.48 56.61
CA GLY A 76 -8.05 4.46 58.06
C GLY A 76 -8.59 5.71 58.77
N SER A 77 -8.63 5.66 60.11
CA SER A 77 -9.13 6.75 60.96
C SER A 77 -8.11 7.84 61.27
N ASP A 78 -6.82 7.61 61.03
CA ASP A 78 -5.76 8.60 61.23
C ASP A 78 -5.70 9.59 60.05
N PRO A 79 -5.97 10.89 60.25
CA PRO A 79 -6.06 11.84 59.13
C PRO A 79 -4.74 12.08 58.38
N GLU A 80 -3.59 12.06 59.08
CA GLU A 80 -2.26 12.33 58.49
C GLU A 80 -1.79 11.14 57.65
N ALA A 81 -1.90 9.93 58.21
CA ALA A 81 -1.59 8.70 57.48
C ALA A 81 -2.53 8.52 56.29
N ALA A 82 -3.84 8.78 56.46
CA ALA A 82 -4.79 8.69 55.36
C ALA A 82 -4.51 9.71 54.25
N TYR A 83 -4.12 10.95 54.59
CA TYR A 83 -3.75 11.97 53.61
C TYR A 83 -2.51 11.57 52.80
N ARG A 84 -1.42 11.21 53.47
CA ARG A 84 -0.17 10.79 52.82
C ARG A 84 -0.33 9.51 52.02
N ALA A 85 -1.10 8.55 52.55
CA ALA A 85 -1.42 7.33 51.82
C ALA A 85 -2.21 7.62 50.55
N LYS A 86 -3.22 8.51 50.58
CA LYS A 86 -3.96 8.94 49.38
C LYS A 86 -3.07 9.63 48.36
N GLU A 87 -2.16 10.49 48.81
CA GLU A 87 -1.21 11.16 47.91
C GLU A 87 -0.26 10.17 47.24
N LEU A 88 0.27 9.19 48.00
CA LEU A 88 1.13 8.13 47.48
C LEU A 88 0.38 7.19 46.55
N LEU A 89 -0.84 6.76 46.90
CA LEU A 89 -1.69 5.96 46.02
C LEU A 89 -1.88 6.67 44.68
N HIS A 90 -2.27 7.93 44.72
CA HIS A 90 -2.50 8.72 43.52
C HIS A 90 -1.25 8.81 42.63
N LYS A 91 -0.08 9.05 43.22
CA LYS A 91 1.21 9.06 42.48
C LYS A 91 1.53 7.69 41.87
N ILE A 92 1.38 6.62 42.65
CA ILE A 92 1.71 5.25 42.23
C ILE A 92 0.75 4.79 41.12
N GLU A 93 -0.55 5.05 41.24
CA GLU A 93 -1.57 4.74 40.23
C GLU A 93 -1.29 5.45 38.90
N LEU A 94 -0.80 6.70 38.95
CA LEU A 94 -0.38 7.47 37.78
C LEU A 94 1.04 7.13 37.29
N HIS A 95 1.66 6.08 37.82
CA HIS A 95 3.03 5.67 37.47
C HIS A 95 4.07 6.80 37.68
N ILE A 96 3.80 7.72 38.59
CA ILE A 96 4.74 8.78 38.99
C ILE A 96 5.67 8.19 40.03
N THR A 97 6.95 8.08 39.68
CA THR A 97 8.03 7.57 40.53
C THR A 97 8.88 8.73 41.04
N PRO A 98 9.75 8.51 42.05
CA PRO A 98 10.73 9.52 42.46
C PRO A 98 11.66 10.01 41.33
N ALA A 99 11.81 9.24 40.25
CA ALA A 99 12.64 9.57 39.10
C ALA A 99 11.88 10.25 37.95
N THR A 100 10.55 10.41 38.05
CA THR A 100 9.73 11.04 37.01
C THR A 100 10.09 12.52 36.86
N ASP A 101 10.25 12.98 35.61
CA ASP A 101 10.56 14.39 35.30
C ASP A 101 9.50 15.34 35.91
N ALA A 102 9.96 16.38 36.60
CA ALA A 102 9.10 17.40 37.22
C ALA A 102 8.13 18.06 36.23
N LEU A 103 8.51 18.15 34.94
CA LEU A 103 7.63 18.63 33.88
C LEU A 103 6.47 17.67 33.62
N ILE A 104 6.69 16.35 33.66
CA ILE A 104 5.62 15.35 33.52
C ILE A 104 4.66 15.47 34.70
N ILE A 105 5.19 15.58 35.93
CA ILE A 105 4.38 15.79 37.15
C ILE A 105 3.49 17.03 36.98
N THR A 106 4.08 18.15 36.55
CA THR A 106 3.37 19.41 36.30
C THR A 106 2.28 19.25 35.24
N LEU A 107 2.55 18.52 34.15
CA LEU A 107 1.56 18.26 33.11
C LEU A 107 0.38 17.44 33.63
N VAL A 108 0.65 16.42 34.46
CA VAL A 108 -0.38 15.55 35.05
C VAL A 108 -1.26 16.34 36.02
N GLU A 109 -0.67 17.14 36.89
CA GLU A 109 -1.41 18.01 37.82
C GLU A 109 -2.27 19.05 37.09
N ARG A 110 -1.76 19.61 35.99
CA ARG A 110 -2.53 20.53 35.14
C ARG A 110 -3.69 19.82 34.47
N TYR A 111 -3.49 18.60 33.98
CA TYR A 111 -4.53 17.81 33.31
C TYR A 111 -5.73 17.57 34.21
N GLN A 112 -5.51 17.29 35.49
CA GLN A 112 -6.59 17.04 36.46
C GLN A 112 -7.49 18.27 36.70
N LYS A 113 -6.93 19.47 36.54
CA LYS A 113 -7.63 20.75 36.74
C LYS A 113 -8.12 21.35 35.41
N ALA A 114 -7.78 20.73 34.29
CA ALA A 114 -8.03 21.25 32.95
C ALA A 114 -9.49 21.06 32.52
N SER A 115 -10.01 22.03 31.76
CA SER A 115 -11.24 21.87 31.02
C SER A 115 -11.08 20.84 29.87
N PRO A 116 -12.17 20.26 29.33
CA PRO A 116 -12.08 19.30 28.23
C PRO A 116 -11.24 19.77 27.04
N ALA A 117 -11.34 21.05 26.66
CA ALA A 117 -10.57 21.63 25.56
C ALA A 117 -9.05 21.72 25.85
N GLU A 118 -8.65 21.86 27.11
CA GLU A 118 -7.26 21.98 27.53
C GLU A 118 -6.58 20.60 27.72
N LYS A 119 -7.35 19.52 27.85
CA LYS A 119 -6.82 18.16 28.04
C LYS A 119 -6.05 17.64 26.82
N ILE A 120 -6.52 17.93 25.60
CA ILE A 120 -5.88 17.53 24.34
C ILE A 120 -4.42 18.04 24.22
N PRO A 121 -4.13 19.35 24.31
CA PRO A 121 -2.76 19.83 24.20
C PRO A 121 -1.85 19.33 25.34
N LEU A 122 -2.41 19.06 26.53
CA LEU A 122 -1.65 18.47 27.64
C LEU A 122 -1.24 17.02 27.36
N LEU A 123 -2.14 16.18 26.84
CA LEU A 123 -1.76 14.81 26.42
C LEU A 123 -0.73 14.83 25.29
N LYS A 124 -0.83 15.77 24.34
CA LYS A 124 0.18 15.95 23.28
C LYS A 124 1.56 16.30 23.88
N ALA A 125 1.61 17.19 24.86
CA ALA A 125 2.85 17.54 25.56
C ALA A 125 3.42 16.36 26.37
N MET A 126 2.56 15.58 27.04
CA MET A 126 2.96 14.35 27.72
C MET A 126 3.53 13.32 26.75
N ARG A 127 2.91 13.18 25.56
CA ARG A 127 3.35 12.26 24.51
C ARG A 127 4.75 12.61 24.01
N GLN A 128 5.05 13.89 23.82
CA GLN A 128 6.39 14.38 23.47
C GLN A 128 7.45 14.10 24.55
N LYS A 129 7.02 13.84 25.79
CA LYS A 129 7.87 13.46 26.93
C LYS A 129 7.85 11.97 27.22
N HIS A 130 7.27 11.15 26.33
CA HIS A 130 7.16 9.70 26.48
C HIS A 130 6.45 9.27 27.78
N ALA A 131 5.55 10.11 28.30
CA ALA A 131 4.77 9.85 29.53
C ALA A 131 3.55 8.94 29.26
N TYR A 132 3.78 7.81 28.57
CA TYR A 132 2.72 6.96 28.03
C TYR A 132 1.85 6.32 29.11
N CYS A 133 2.45 5.79 30.18
CA CYS A 133 1.69 5.21 31.29
C CYS A 133 0.76 6.24 31.93
N GLN A 134 1.23 7.49 32.12
CA GLN A 134 0.40 8.59 32.64
C GLN A 134 -0.79 8.87 31.71
N ILE A 135 -0.55 8.94 30.39
CA ILE A 135 -1.60 9.19 29.40
C ILE A 135 -2.67 8.09 29.45
N LEU A 136 -2.25 6.82 29.45
CA LEU A 136 -3.16 5.67 29.48
C LEU A 136 -3.97 5.62 30.79
N THR A 137 -3.33 5.84 31.94
CA THR A 137 -4.03 5.91 33.24
C THR A 137 -5.03 7.07 33.29
N LEU A 138 -4.62 8.27 32.85
CA LEU A 138 -5.48 9.45 32.86
C LEU A 138 -6.68 9.29 31.93
N TYR A 139 -6.49 8.66 30.77
CA TYR A 139 -7.56 8.33 29.84
C TYR A 139 -8.52 7.30 30.44
N ALA A 140 -7.99 6.24 31.07
CA ALA A 140 -8.81 5.23 31.74
C ALA A 140 -9.68 5.82 32.85
N ALA A 141 -9.16 6.79 33.59
CA ALA A 141 -9.85 7.51 34.66
C ALA A 141 -10.87 8.57 34.16
N GLU A 142 -10.92 8.88 32.86
CA GLU A 142 -11.89 9.83 32.30
C GLU A 142 -13.30 9.23 32.28
N THR A 143 -14.24 9.91 32.94
CA THR A 143 -15.62 9.46 33.11
C THR A 143 -16.60 10.19 32.20
N ASP A 144 -16.26 11.39 31.71
CA ASP A 144 -17.12 12.12 30.78
C ASP A 144 -17.05 11.48 29.37
N PRO A 145 -18.16 10.93 28.83
CA PRO A 145 -18.13 10.19 27.56
C PRO A 145 -17.67 11.04 26.37
N LYS A 146 -18.05 12.33 26.34
CA LYS A 146 -17.68 13.23 25.25
C LYS A 146 -16.17 13.52 25.29
N THR A 147 -15.66 13.92 26.44
CA THR A 147 -14.22 14.14 26.64
C THR A 147 -13.43 12.87 26.32
N ARG A 148 -13.89 11.70 26.80
CA ARG A 148 -13.25 10.41 26.50
C ARG A 148 -13.22 10.12 24.99
N SER A 149 -14.29 10.42 24.26
CA SER A 149 -14.32 10.30 22.80
C SER A 149 -13.32 11.26 22.12
N ASP A 150 -13.28 12.52 22.55
CA ASP A 150 -12.37 13.52 21.98
C ASP A 150 -10.90 13.13 22.18
N LEU A 151 -10.56 12.60 23.37
CA LEU A 151 -9.21 12.15 23.71
C LEU A 151 -8.81 10.85 23.02
N GLN A 152 -9.77 10.01 22.61
CA GLN A 152 -9.50 8.72 21.96
C GLN A 152 -8.65 8.89 20.70
N THR A 153 -8.84 9.97 19.95
CA THR A 153 -8.05 10.30 18.74
C THR A 153 -6.54 10.44 19.02
N ILE A 154 -6.17 10.83 20.25
CA ILE A 154 -4.78 11.01 20.67
C ILE A 154 -4.24 9.70 21.27
N VAL A 155 -5.07 9.00 22.04
CA VAL A 155 -4.69 7.82 22.83
C VAL A 155 -4.66 6.55 21.97
N SER A 156 -5.48 6.47 20.92
CA SER A 156 -5.50 5.34 20.00
C SER A 156 -4.11 5.08 19.42
N GLY A 157 -3.65 3.83 19.52
CA GLY A 157 -2.33 3.39 19.03
C GLY A 157 -1.13 3.78 19.92
N ILE A 158 -1.31 4.59 20.98
CA ILE A 158 -0.19 4.96 21.88
C ILE A 158 0.42 3.71 22.52
N ALA A 159 -0.38 2.76 22.99
CA ALA A 159 0.13 1.57 23.66
C ALA A 159 1.00 0.72 22.72
N ILE A 160 0.59 0.54 21.46
CA ILE A 160 1.37 -0.18 20.43
C ILE A 160 2.69 0.55 20.16
N PHE A 161 2.62 1.86 19.93
CA PHE A 161 3.80 2.68 19.68
C PHE A 161 4.81 2.60 20.84
N ALA A 162 4.34 2.82 22.06
CA ALA A 162 5.16 2.79 23.26
C ALA A 162 5.71 1.39 23.56
N ALA A 163 4.92 0.34 23.32
CA ALA A 163 5.38 -1.04 23.46
C ALA A 163 6.52 -1.35 22.48
N ARG A 164 6.43 -0.90 21.21
CA ARG A 164 7.53 -1.06 20.24
C ARG A 164 8.82 -0.40 20.71
N GLU A 165 8.75 0.82 21.25
CA GLU A 165 9.93 1.49 21.83
C GLU A 165 10.57 0.63 22.94
N ARG A 166 9.76 0.13 23.89
CA ARG A 166 10.26 -0.73 24.99
C ARG A 166 10.84 -2.05 24.50
N LEU A 167 10.24 -2.66 23.50
CA LEU A 167 10.75 -3.91 22.90
C LEU A 167 12.12 -3.72 22.27
N VAL A 168 12.35 -2.58 21.62
CA VAL A 168 13.66 -2.20 21.04
C VAL A 168 14.69 -1.93 22.14
N GLU A 169 14.27 -1.34 23.26
CA GLU A 169 15.13 -1.12 24.45
C GLU A 169 15.44 -2.41 25.23
N GLY A 170 14.80 -3.54 24.89
CA GLY A 170 14.93 -4.82 25.61
C GLY A 170 14.09 -4.91 26.89
N ASP A 171 13.11 -4.03 27.05
CA ASP A 171 12.17 -3.99 28.17
C ASP A 171 10.84 -4.69 27.80
N ASP A 172 10.90 -6.02 27.63
CA ASP A 172 9.72 -6.84 27.31
C ASP A 172 8.62 -6.75 28.38
N ALA A 173 9.00 -6.55 29.64
CA ALA A 173 8.05 -6.41 30.76
C ALA A 173 7.31 -5.07 30.71
N GLY A 174 8.02 -3.97 30.46
CA GLY A 174 7.41 -2.64 30.29
C GLY A 174 6.55 -2.56 29.03
N ALA A 175 6.94 -3.25 27.95
CA ALA A 175 6.10 -3.36 26.76
C ALA A 175 4.77 -4.05 27.07
N ARG A 176 4.80 -5.17 27.79
CA ARG A 176 3.60 -5.88 28.26
C ARG A 176 2.73 -4.99 29.14
N GLU A 177 3.33 -4.30 30.11
CA GLU A 177 2.63 -3.39 31.01
C GLU A 177 1.87 -2.30 30.25
N LEU A 178 2.49 -1.70 29.22
CA LEU A 178 1.83 -0.68 28.38
C LEU A 178 0.63 -1.24 27.61
N LEU A 179 0.73 -2.47 27.10
CA LEU A 179 -0.37 -3.14 26.41
C LEU A 179 -1.50 -3.54 27.39
N GLU A 180 -1.19 -3.94 28.62
CA GLU A 180 -2.17 -4.23 29.66
C GLU A 180 -2.86 -2.97 30.23
N LEU A 181 -2.17 -1.83 30.25
CA LEU A 181 -2.71 -0.53 30.65
C LEU A 181 -3.63 0.09 29.60
N ALA A 182 -3.58 -0.38 28.35
CA ALA A 182 -4.40 0.13 27.28
C ALA A 182 -5.89 -0.09 27.56
N PRO A 183 -6.78 0.74 27.00
CA PRO A 183 -8.22 0.48 27.08
C PRO A 183 -8.53 -0.92 26.55
N ALA A 184 -9.41 -1.68 27.20
CA ALA A 184 -9.81 -3.02 26.74
C ALA A 184 -10.75 -2.98 25.52
N ASP A 185 -10.37 -2.22 24.49
CA ASP A 185 -11.01 -2.19 23.17
C ASP A 185 -10.42 -3.27 22.25
N ALA A 186 -11.09 -3.51 21.12
CA ALA A 186 -10.70 -4.57 20.19
C ALA A 186 -9.26 -4.43 19.68
N LYS A 187 -8.79 -3.21 19.41
CA LYS A 187 -7.44 -2.94 18.89
C LYS A 187 -6.37 -3.26 19.94
N SER A 188 -6.59 -2.82 21.18
CA SER A 188 -5.63 -3.02 22.27
C SER A 188 -5.58 -4.47 22.73
N LEU A 189 -6.73 -5.15 22.82
CA LEU A 189 -6.79 -6.60 23.09
C LEU A 189 -6.12 -7.39 21.97
N MET A 190 -6.32 -7.03 20.70
CA MET A 190 -5.58 -7.66 19.59
C MET A 190 -4.07 -7.49 19.74
N SER A 191 -3.62 -6.30 20.16
CA SER A 191 -2.19 -6.01 20.34
C SER A 191 -1.56 -6.85 21.46
N LEU A 192 -2.28 -7.01 22.57
CA LEU A 192 -1.86 -7.87 23.67
C LEU A 192 -1.86 -9.36 23.25
N ALA A 193 -2.87 -9.81 22.51
CA ALA A 193 -2.92 -11.18 21.99
C ALA A 193 -1.74 -11.46 21.02
N ALA A 194 -1.44 -10.52 20.14
CA ALA A 194 -0.28 -10.58 19.25
C ALA A 194 1.05 -10.60 20.01
N TYR A 195 1.18 -9.84 21.11
CA TYR A 195 2.34 -9.93 22.01
C TYR A 195 2.50 -11.34 22.61
N HIS A 196 1.40 -11.95 23.09
CA HIS A 196 1.46 -13.31 23.64
C HIS A 196 1.84 -14.35 22.57
N ARG A 197 1.41 -14.15 21.32
CA ARG A 197 1.83 -14.98 20.18
C ARG A 197 3.34 -14.87 19.93
N ALA A 198 3.85 -13.64 19.81
CA ALA A 198 5.28 -13.40 19.56
C ALA A 198 6.18 -13.93 20.69
N ASN A 199 5.67 -13.97 21.93
CA ASN A 199 6.39 -14.46 23.11
C ASN A 199 6.12 -15.94 23.46
N GLY A 200 5.39 -16.69 22.62
CA GLY A 200 5.13 -18.11 22.83
C GLY A 200 4.23 -18.46 24.02
N THR A 201 3.44 -17.51 24.51
CA THR A 201 2.52 -17.69 25.67
C THR A 201 1.04 -17.75 25.25
N LEU A 202 0.74 -17.62 23.96
CA LEU A 202 -0.63 -17.57 23.43
C LEU A 202 -1.50 -18.76 23.85
N GLU A 203 -0.98 -19.99 23.77
CA GLU A 203 -1.75 -21.19 24.14
C GLU A 203 -2.08 -21.26 25.63
N GLN A 204 -1.17 -20.76 26.48
CA GLN A 204 -1.41 -20.68 27.93
C GLN A 204 -2.52 -19.67 28.22
N GLU A 205 -2.49 -18.51 27.57
CA GLU A 205 -3.53 -17.49 27.70
C GLU A 205 -4.89 -17.93 27.14
N LEU A 206 -4.91 -18.64 26.00
CA LEU A 206 -6.13 -19.25 25.46
C LEU A 206 -6.78 -20.20 26.47
N GLN A 207 -5.98 -21.01 27.15
CA GLN A 207 -6.50 -21.93 28.18
C GLN A 207 -6.98 -21.17 29.43
N HIS A 208 -6.27 -20.12 29.84
CA HIS A 208 -6.67 -19.29 30.97
C HIS A 208 -7.99 -18.56 30.70
N ALA A 209 -8.10 -17.90 29.54
CA ALA A 209 -9.27 -17.14 29.12
C ALA A 209 -10.55 -17.99 29.08
N LYS A 210 -10.47 -19.25 28.62
CA LYS A 210 -11.61 -20.20 28.61
C LYS A 210 -12.24 -20.45 29.98
N THR A 211 -11.46 -20.32 31.05
CA THR A 211 -11.91 -20.58 32.43
C THR A 211 -12.25 -19.30 33.21
N SER A 212 -11.92 -18.13 32.65
CA SER A 212 -12.13 -16.85 33.30
C SER A 212 -13.61 -16.46 33.29
N LYS A 213 -14.10 -15.95 34.42
CA LYS A 213 -15.43 -15.35 34.55
C LYS A 213 -15.38 -13.83 34.68
N ALA A 214 -14.22 -13.22 34.40
CA ALA A 214 -14.05 -11.79 34.49
C ALA A 214 -14.89 -11.05 33.42
N ASN A 215 -15.33 -9.84 33.75
CA ASN A 215 -15.94 -8.95 32.76
C ASN A 215 -14.94 -8.71 31.63
N GLY A 216 -15.36 -8.90 30.37
CA GLY A 216 -14.49 -8.78 29.19
C GLY A 216 -13.79 -10.08 28.74
N ALA A 217 -13.94 -11.19 29.46
CA ALA A 217 -13.36 -12.49 29.09
C ALA A 217 -13.71 -12.95 27.65
N PRO A 218 -14.95 -12.77 27.13
CA PRO A 218 -15.26 -13.15 25.74
C PRO A 218 -14.48 -12.33 24.69
N ALA A 219 -14.34 -11.02 24.89
CA ALA A 219 -13.59 -10.16 23.98
C ALA A 219 -12.09 -10.50 23.98
N TRP A 220 -11.54 -10.86 25.15
CA TRP A 220 -10.17 -11.33 25.27
C TRP A 220 -9.96 -12.69 24.58
N GLN A 221 -10.86 -13.64 24.83
CA GLN A 221 -10.83 -14.95 24.16
C GLN A 221 -10.90 -14.81 22.63
N LEU A 222 -11.75 -13.91 22.14
CA LEU A 222 -11.88 -13.63 20.71
C LEU A 222 -10.58 -13.05 20.12
N ALA A 223 -9.95 -12.09 20.78
CA ALA A 223 -8.66 -11.54 20.35
C ALA A 223 -7.57 -12.62 20.26
N LEU A 224 -7.48 -13.48 21.28
CA LEU A 224 -6.54 -14.61 21.30
C LEU A 224 -6.78 -15.62 20.16
N GLN A 225 -8.04 -15.99 19.91
CA GLN A 225 -8.40 -16.92 18.83
C GLN A 225 -8.07 -16.36 17.45
N ARG A 226 -8.30 -15.05 17.24
CA ARG A 226 -7.95 -14.36 16.00
C ARG A 226 -6.44 -14.29 15.79
N ALA A 227 -5.67 -13.93 16.83
CA ALA A 227 -4.20 -13.95 16.79
C ALA A 227 -3.64 -15.37 16.54
N ALA A 228 -4.34 -16.40 17.00
CA ALA A 228 -4.01 -17.81 16.76
C ALA A 228 -4.44 -18.33 15.37
N GLY A 229 -5.18 -17.55 14.58
CA GLY A 229 -5.73 -17.99 13.29
C GLY A 229 -6.88 -19.01 13.38
N ARG A 230 -7.53 -19.15 14.53
CA ARG A 230 -8.62 -20.13 14.77
C ARG A 230 -9.97 -19.59 14.32
N LEU A 231 -10.17 -19.45 13.01
CA LEU A 231 -11.33 -18.79 12.40
C LEU A 231 -12.68 -19.31 12.93
N SER A 232 -12.90 -20.63 12.96
CA SER A 232 -14.18 -21.20 13.42
C SER A 232 -14.44 -20.97 14.92
N GLU A 233 -13.39 -21.03 15.76
CA GLU A 233 -13.53 -20.72 17.19
C GLU A 233 -13.82 -19.22 17.40
N ALA A 234 -13.14 -18.35 16.64
CA ALA A 234 -13.36 -16.91 16.66
C ALA A 234 -14.77 -16.54 16.17
N GLN A 235 -15.27 -17.19 15.11
CA GLN A 235 -16.63 -17.01 14.61
C GLN A 235 -17.68 -17.34 15.68
N ALA A 236 -17.55 -18.51 16.33
CA ALA A 236 -18.48 -18.93 17.38
C ALA A 236 -18.45 -17.94 18.57
N THR A 237 -17.25 -17.55 19.00
CA THR A 237 -17.07 -16.61 20.12
C THR A 237 -17.63 -15.21 19.79
N ALA A 238 -17.44 -14.72 18.56
CA ALA A 238 -18.03 -13.45 18.10
C ALA A 238 -19.57 -13.52 18.06
N THR A 239 -20.13 -14.65 17.61
CA THR A 239 -21.57 -14.90 17.61
C THR A 239 -22.14 -14.86 19.04
N ASP A 240 -21.51 -15.58 19.97
CA ASP A 240 -21.91 -15.62 21.38
C ASP A 240 -21.76 -14.26 22.08
N ALA A 241 -20.78 -13.46 21.65
CA ALA A 241 -20.55 -12.10 22.12
C ALA A 241 -21.51 -11.06 21.51
N GLY A 242 -22.35 -11.44 20.54
CA GLY A 242 -23.26 -10.53 19.85
C GLY A 242 -22.58 -9.57 18.88
N ASP A 243 -21.44 -9.98 18.29
CA ASP A 243 -20.72 -9.26 17.25
C ASP A 243 -20.90 -9.97 15.88
N PRO A 244 -22.04 -9.75 15.21
CA PRO A 244 -22.37 -10.45 13.97
C PRO A 244 -21.47 -10.07 12.80
N LEU A 245 -20.91 -8.84 12.79
CA LEU A 245 -20.00 -8.40 11.73
C LEU A 245 -18.66 -9.13 11.83
N LEU A 246 -18.10 -9.26 13.03
CA LEU A 246 -16.86 -10.00 13.20
C LEU A 246 -17.07 -11.51 12.99
N ALA A 247 -18.20 -12.07 13.42
CA ALA A 247 -18.55 -13.46 13.12
C ALA A 247 -18.64 -13.69 11.60
N ALA A 248 -19.32 -12.79 10.89
CA ALA A 248 -19.42 -12.83 9.43
C ALA A 248 -18.07 -12.68 8.73
N THR A 249 -17.20 -11.83 9.27
CA THR A 249 -15.82 -11.67 8.79
C THR A 249 -15.05 -13.00 8.88
N MET A 250 -15.14 -13.71 10.01
CA MET A 250 -14.47 -15.00 10.17
C MET A 250 -15.03 -16.07 9.22
N ALA A 251 -16.35 -16.06 8.96
CA ALA A 251 -16.97 -16.96 7.98
C ALA A 251 -16.47 -16.68 6.55
N MET A 252 -16.43 -15.40 6.15
CA MET A 252 -15.91 -14.95 4.85
C MET A 252 -14.45 -15.39 4.67
N LEU A 253 -13.58 -15.16 5.67
CA LEU A 253 -12.18 -15.60 5.61
C LEU A 253 -12.04 -17.12 5.56
N ALA A 254 -13.04 -17.88 6.04
CA ALA A 254 -13.12 -19.32 5.91
C ALA A 254 -13.73 -19.81 4.58
N GLY A 255 -14.17 -18.90 3.71
CA GLY A 255 -14.72 -19.21 2.38
C GLY A 255 -16.25 -19.20 2.27
N ASP A 256 -16.96 -18.67 3.27
CA ASP A 256 -18.42 -18.48 3.22
C ASP A 256 -18.79 -16.99 3.27
N PRO A 257 -19.16 -16.37 2.14
CA PRO A 257 -19.51 -14.95 2.10
C PRO A 257 -20.91 -14.65 2.60
N LEU A 258 -21.80 -15.64 2.76
CA LEU A 258 -23.21 -15.39 3.03
C LEU A 258 -23.43 -14.59 4.32
N PRO A 259 -22.82 -14.93 5.47
CA PRO A 259 -23.00 -14.14 6.68
C PRO A 259 -22.57 -12.69 6.52
N TRP A 260 -21.54 -12.41 5.70
CA TRP A 260 -21.05 -11.06 5.41
C TRP A 260 -22.01 -10.30 4.49
N LEU A 261 -22.48 -10.91 3.41
CA LEU A 261 -23.47 -10.30 2.52
C LEU A 261 -24.80 -10.02 3.24
N GLU A 262 -25.18 -10.88 4.18
CA GLU A 262 -26.35 -10.70 5.05
C GLU A 262 -26.12 -9.61 6.09
N GLN A 263 -24.86 -9.34 6.47
CA GLN A 263 -24.55 -8.09 7.13
C GLN A 263 -24.84 -6.97 6.14
N HIS A 264 -25.85 -6.18 6.47
CA HIS A 264 -25.94 -4.86 5.90
C HIS A 264 -24.74 -4.08 6.45
N THR A 265 -23.59 -4.16 5.77
CA THR A 265 -22.56 -3.15 5.94
C THR A 265 -23.22 -1.88 5.44
N ALA A 266 -23.82 -1.16 6.38
CA ALA A 266 -24.19 0.22 6.21
C ALA A 266 -22.92 0.91 5.72
N ASN A 267 -22.79 1.03 4.40
CA ASN A 267 -21.99 2.07 3.83
C ASN A 267 -22.42 3.32 4.60
N ARG A 268 -21.48 3.98 5.29
CA ARG A 268 -21.77 5.07 6.25
C ARG A 268 -22.51 6.27 5.61
N HIS A 269 -22.84 6.17 4.32
CA HIS A 269 -23.49 7.17 3.48
C HIS A 269 -24.69 6.67 2.66
N ALA A 270 -24.97 5.36 2.58
CA ALA A 270 -26.07 4.82 1.78
C ALA A 270 -27.21 4.37 2.70
N SER A 271 -28.42 4.93 2.52
CA SER A 271 -29.59 4.44 3.26
C SER A 271 -29.86 2.97 2.90
N ARG A 272 -30.57 2.24 3.76
CA ARG A 272 -31.06 0.88 3.47
C ARG A 272 -31.83 0.79 2.14
N ASP A 273 -32.38 1.91 1.68
CA ASP A 273 -33.04 2.01 0.39
C ASP A 273 -32.06 2.04 -0.79
N ALA A 274 -30.76 2.24 -0.60
CA ALA A 274 -29.77 2.34 -1.68
C ALA A 274 -29.04 1.02 -2.00
N ASP A 275 -28.97 0.07 -1.06
CA ASP A 275 -28.29 -1.22 -1.27
C ASP A 275 -29.11 -2.13 -2.22
N LEU A 276 -28.61 -2.27 -3.44
CA LEU A 276 -29.15 -3.13 -4.50
C LEU A 276 -28.35 -4.41 -4.69
N TYR A 277 -27.10 -4.41 -4.21
CA TYR A 277 -26.13 -5.44 -4.56
C TYR A 277 -26.33 -6.67 -3.67
N SER A 278 -26.29 -6.49 -2.35
CA SER A 278 -26.26 -7.59 -1.37
C SER A 278 -27.38 -8.63 -1.55
N PRO A 279 -28.68 -8.25 -1.65
CA PRO A 279 -29.74 -9.26 -1.81
C PRO A 279 -29.64 -10.05 -3.12
N LEU A 280 -29.14 -9.42 -4.19
CA LEU A 280 -28.94 -10.08 -5.49
C LEU A 280 -27.68 -10.95 -5.49
N ALA A 281 -26.62 -10.52 -4.81
CA ALA A 281 -25.41 -11.31 -4.58
C ALA A 281 -25.71 -12.59 -3.76
N ILE A 282 -26.48 -12.49 -2.67
CA ILE A 282 -26.92 -13.66 -1.88
C ILE A 282 -27.68 -14.64 -2.76
N LYS A 283 -28.66 -14.13 -3.53
CA LYS A 283 -29.44 -14.96 -4.45
C LYS A 283 -28.55 -15.62 -5.50
N ARG A 284 -27.62 -14.89 -6.10
CA ARG A 284 -26.64 -15.41 -7.07
C ARG A 284 -25.76 -16.50 -6.47
N TRP A 285 -25.31 -16.31 -5.23
CA TRP A 285 -24.48 -17.31 -4.53
C TRP A 285 -25.25 -18.61 -4.27
N GLN A 286 -26.54 -18.53 -3.91
CA GLN A 286 -27.39 -19.69 -3.60
C GLN A 286 -28.00 -20.37 -4.83
N GLU A 287 -28.41 -19.60 -5.85
CA GLU A 287 -29.20 -20.07 -7.00
C GLU A 287 -28.43 -20.02 -8.35
N HIS A 288 -27.17 -19.58 -8.36
CA HIS A 288 -26.25 -19.41 -9.50
C HIS A 288 -26.68 -18.45 -10.64
N ALA A 289 -27.97 -18.13 -10.82
CA ALA A 289 -28.43 -17.25 -11.88
C ALA A 289 -29.55 -16.31 -11.43
N LEU A 290 -29.42 -15.03 -11.79
CA LEU A 290 -30.46 -14.02 -11.60
C LEU A 290 -31.43 -14.03 -12.79
N GLY A 291 -32.72 -13.93 -12.50
CA GLY A 291 -33.75 -13.73 -13.51
C GLY A 291 -33.97 -12.25 -13.82
N LYS A 292 -34.59 -11.96 -14.97
CA LYS A 292 -34.92 -10.58 -15.38
C LYS A 292 -35.74 -9.81 -14.34
N ASN A 293 -36.64 -10.49 -13.63
CA ASN A 293 -37.48 -9.88 -12.59
C ASN A 293 -36.66 -9.49 -11.35
N ASP A 294 -35.56 -10.19 -11.07
CA ASP A 294 -34.71 -9.88 -9.92
C ASP A 294 -33.99 -8.53 -10.12
N LEU A 295 -33.64 -8.20 -11.37
CA LEU A 295 -32.95 -6.95 -11.72
C LEU A 295 -33.88 -5.74 -11.81
N GLU A 296 -35.21 -5.91 -11.73
CA GLU A 296 -36.19 -4.83 -11.89
C GLU A 296 -35.95 -3.64 -10.94
N PRO A 297 -35.58 -3.81 -9.67
CA PRO A 297 -35.24 -2.69 -8.78
C PRO A 297 -34.07 -1.85 -9.29
N CYS A 298 -33.01 -2.49 -9.83
CA CYS A 298 -31.86 -1.80 -10.42
C CYS A 298 -32.28 -1.04 -11.68
N LEU A 299 -32.99 -1.71 -12.59
CA LEU A 299 -33.45 -1.15 -13.86
C LEU A 299 -34.36 0.08 -13.67
N LYS A 300 -35.23 0.07 -12.66
CA LYS A 300 -36.05 1.24 -12.31
C LYS A 300 -35.20 2.42 -11.86
N ARG A 301 -34.14 2.17 -11.07
CA ARG A 301 -33.28 3.22 -10.51
C ARG A 301 -32.30 3.81 -11.52
N LEU A 302 -31.93 3.09 -12.57
CA LEU A 302 -31.19 3.67 -13.71
C LEU A 302 -31.93 4.87 -14.33
N ASN A 303 -33.27 4.87 -14.27
CA ASN A 303 -34.10 5.97 -14.77
C ASN A 303 -34.43 7.05 -13.72
N SER A 304 -33.85 6.95 -12.51
CA SER A 304 -34.07 7.92 -11.44
C SER A 304 -33.59 9.30 -11.83
N ARG A 305 -34.28 10.36 -11.36
CA ARG A 305 -33.79 11.74 -11.50
C ARG A 305 -32.58 12.01 -10.58
N ASN A 306 -32.40 11.23 -9.52
CA ASN A 306 -31.27 11.36 -8.61
C ASN A 306 -30.01 10.69 -9.20
N PRO A 307 -28.92 11.45 -9.47
CA PRO A 307 -27.69 10.91 -10.04
C PRO A 307 -27.02 9.84 -9.18
N THR A 308 -27.04 10.00 -7.86
CA THR A 308 -26.47 9.03 -6.92
C THR A 308 -27.20 7.69 -6.99
N LEU A 309 -28.53 7.70 -7.07
CA LEU A 309 -29.31 6.46 -7.23
C LEU A 309 -29.07 5.78 -8.57
N ARG A 310 -28.84 6.54 -9.65
CA ARG A 310 -28.45 5.99 -10.95
C ARG A 310 -27.06 5.35 -10.90
N ALA A 311 -26.11 6.02 -10.24
CA ALA A 311 -24.75 5.52 -10.07
C ALA A 311 -24.76 4.19 -9.29
N PHE A 312 -25.40 4.14 -8.11
CA PHE A 312 -25.48 2.89 -7.34
C PHE A 312 -26.18 1.74 -8.09
N ALA A 313 -27.21 2.03 -8.88
CA ALA A 313 -27.84 1.03 -9.74
C ALA A 313 -26.91 0.54 -10.85
N SER A 314 -26.11 1.43 -11.44
CA SER A 314 -25.11 1.07 -12.44
C SER A 314 -23.99 0.23 -11.83
N ASN A 315 -23.44 0.65 -10.70
CA ASN A 315 -22.41 -0.07 -9.95
C ASN A 315 -22.87 -1.49 -9.60
N ALA A 316 -24.08 -1.63 -9.05
CA ALA A 316 -24.64 -2.94 -8.72
C ALA A 316 -24.75 -3.83 -9.95
N LEU A 317 -25.22 -3.31 -11.09
CA LEU A 317 -25.31 -4.11 -12.33
C LEU A 317 -23.94 -4.53 -12.86
N PHE A 318 -22.93 -3.65 -12.85
CA PHE A 318 -21.56 -4.03 -13.21
C PHE A 318 -21.02 -5.11 -12.27
N LEU A 319 -21.15 -4.92 -10.96
CA LEU A 319 -20.68 -5.88 -9.95
C LEU A 319 -21.44 -7.21 -9.96
N LEU A 320 -22.67 -7.24 -10.47
CA LEU A 320 -23.45 -8.48 -10.65
C LEU A 320 -23.15 -9.20 -11.97
N GLY A 321 -22.29 -8.63 -12.82
CA GLY A 321 -21.98 -9.17 -14.14
C GLY A 321 -23.10 -8.95 -15.16
N GLU A 322 -23.83 -7.84 -15.07
CA GLU A 322 -24.93 -7.46 -15.97
C GLU A 322 -24.65 -6.10 -16.67
N PRO A 323 -23.46 -5.89 -17.30
CA PRO A 323 -23.06 -4.59 -17.84
C PRO A 323 -24.02 -4.05 -18.90
N THR A 324 -24.53 -4.90 -19.79
CA THR A 324 -25.45 -4.52 -20.87
C THR A 324 -26.73 -3.84 -20.34
N ALA A 325 -27.15 -4.17 -19.12
CA ALA A 325 -28.30 -3.54 -18.47
C ALA A 325 -28.03 -2.09 -18.03
N ALA A 326 -26.77 -1.74 -17.73
CA ALA A 326 -26.35 -0.43 -17.24
C ALA A 326 -25.77 0.47 -18.34
N GLU A 327 -25.10 -0.10 -19.36
CA GLU A 327 -24.31 0.62 -20.36
C GLU A 327 -25.03 1.79 -21.03
N ALA A 328 -26.28 1.61 -21.44
CA ALA A 328 -27.03 2.68 -22.10
C ALA A 328 -27.31 3.87 -21.17
N SER A 329 -27.65 3.60 -19.91
CA SER A 329 -27.85 4.66 -18.90
C SER A 329 -26.52 5.31 -18.54
N TYR A 330 -25.46 4.52 -18.40
CA TYR A 330 -24.12 4.98 -18.05
C TYR A 330 -23.55 5.89 -19.14
N THR A 331 -23.64 5.49 -20.40
CA THR A 331 -23.22 6.29 -21.57
C THR A 331 -23.94 7.64 -21.60
N LYS A 332 -25.23 7.66 -21.29
CA LYS A 332 -26.01 8.89 -21.24
C LYS A 332 -25.62 9.81 -20.08
N SER A 333 -25.25 9.25 -18.92
CA SER A 333 -24.91 10.04 -17.74
C SER A 333 -23.45 10.49 -17.71
N SER A 334 -22.55 9.68 -18.25
CA SER A 334 -21.10 9.89 -18.23
C SER A 334 -20.47 9.50 -19.57
N PRO A 335 -20.67 10.30 -20.64
CA PRO A 335 -20.17 9.99 -21.99
C PRO A 335 -18.66 9.72 -22.05
N LEU A 336 -17.85 10.54 -21.37
CA LEU A 336 -16.39 10.41 -21.37
C LEU A 336 -15.94 9.14 -20.64
N ASP A 337 -16.50 8.84 -19.48
CA ASP A 337 -16.16 7.62 -18.75
C ASP A 337 -16.60 6.37 -19.54
N ALA A 338 -17.72 6.45 -20.26
CA ALA A 338 -18.17 5.39 -21.16
C ALA A 338 -17.22 5.19 -22.35
N PHE A 339 -16.68 6.28 -22.93
CA PHE A 339 -15.62 6.19 -23.95
C PHE A 339 -14.42 5.40 -23.43
N ILE A 340 -13.90 5.75 -22.26
CA ILE A 340 -12.74 5.08 -21.64
C ILE A 340 -13.07 3.61 -21.34
N TYR A 341 -14.27 3.33 -20.84
CA TYR A 341 -14.74 1.97 -20.56
C TYR A 341 -14.80 1.10 -21.83
N PHE A 342 -15.42 1.59 -22.91
CA PHE A 342 -15.54 0.82 -24.15
C PHE A 342 -14.20 0.70 -24.88
N GLU A 343 -13.35 1.73 -24.85
CA GLU A 343 -12.00 1.69 -25.42
C GLU A 343 -11.17 0.58 -24.77
N ALA A 344 -11.19 0.48 -23.44
CA ALA A 344 -10.46 -0.54 -22.71
C ALA A 344 -10.94 -1.97 -23.02
N LEU A 345 -12.20 -2.14 -23.42
CA LEU A 345 -12.78 -3.41 -23.85
C LEU A 345 -12.60 -3.68 -25.36
N GLU A 346 -11.86 -2.83 -26.06
CA GLU A 346 -11.67 -2.88 -27.52
C GLU A 346 -12.99 -2.78 -28.32
N ARG A 347 -14.02 -2.18 -27.71
CA ARG A 347 -15.33 -1.87 -28.30
C ARG A 347 -15.32 -0.47 -28.90
N ILE A 348 -14.44 -0.28 -29.88
CA ILE A 348 -14.11 1.04 -30.44
C ILE A 348 -15.33 1.76 -31.06
N PRO A 349 -16.23 1.08 -31.79
CA PRO A 349 -17.44 1.73 -32.29
C PRO A 349 -18.29 2.34 -31.18
N GLU A 350 -18.50 1.60 -30.08
CA GLU A 350 -19.25 2.11 -28.92
C GLU A 350 -18.52 3.21 -28.19
N ALA A 351 -17.19 3.15 -28.09
CA ALA A 351 -16.38 4.22 -27.52
C ALA A 351 -16.59 5.54 -28.28
N LEU A 352 -16.36 5.53 -29.60
CA LEU A 352 -16.52 6.72 -30.45
C LEU A 352 -17.97 7.25 -30.40
N ALA A 353 -18.96 6.37 -30.45
CA ALA A 353 -20.36 6.75 -30.35
C ALA A 353 -20.71 7.40 -28.99
N ALA A 354 -20.07 6.97 -27.89
CA ALA A 354 -20.32 7.53 -26.55
C ALA A 354 -20.03 9.03 -26.49
N ILE A 355 -18.98 9.51 -27.17
CA ILE A 355 -18.63 10.94 -27.26
C ILE A 355 -19.23 11.65 -28.49
N GLY A 356 -20.13 10.97 -29.21
CA GLY A 356 -20.86 11.55 -30.34
C GLY A 356 -20.09 11.59 -31.66
N LEU A 357 -19.09 10.74 -31.85
CA LEU A 357 -18.43 10.52 -33.15
C LEU A 357 -19.12 9.39 -33.92
N ASP A 358 -19.17 9.51 -35.24
CA ASP A 358 -19.58 8.42 -36.13
C ASP A 358 -18.47 7.36 -36.14
N PRO A 359 -18.73 6.11 -35.72
CA PRO A 359 -17.71 5.08 -35.67
C PRO A 359 -17.21 4.62 -37.04
N ASP A 360 -18.03 4.75 -38.09
CA ASP A 360 -17.66 4.30 -39.44
C ASP A 360 -16.82 5.37 -40.17
N ASN A 361 -17.08 6.66 -39.89
CA ASN A 361 -16.35 7.80 -40.46
C ASN A 361 -16.20 8.93 -39.43
N PRO A 362 -15.31 8.78 -38.43
CA PRO A 362 -15.17 9.77 -37.37
C PRO A 362 -14.56 11.08 -37.88
N ASP A 363 -15.29 12.19 -37.74
CA ASP A 363 -14.77 13.54 -37.99
C ASP A 363 -14.10 14.11 -36.72
N PHE A 364 -12.89 13.60 -36.44
CA PHE A 364 -12.10 14.07 -35.30
C PHE A 364 -11.83 15.57 -35.35
N THR A 365 -11.60 16.13 -36.54
CA THR A 365 -11.28 17.55 -36.72
C THR A 365 -12.44 18.44 -36.28
N ALA A 366 -13.65 18.22 -36.80
CA ALA A 366 -14.81 19.02 -36.41
C ALA A 366 -15.13 18.87 -34.92
N TRP A 367 -15.00 17.65 -34.39
CA TRP A 367 -15.23 17.37 -32.98
C TRP A 367 -14.26 18.15 -32.09
N VAL A 368 -12.95 18.05 -32.35
CA VAL A 368 -11.88 18.72 -31.58
C VAL A 368 -12.02 20.24 -31.68
N HIS A 369 -12.25 20.77 -32.88
CA HIS A 369 -12.43 22.21 -33.08
C HIS A 369 -13.58 22.77 -32.21
N THR A 370 -14.69 22.05 -32.14
CA THR A 370 -15.85 22.46 -31.32
C THR A 370 -15.49 22.56 -29.83
N ARG A 371 -14.65 21.64 -29.32
CA ARG A 371 -14.25 21.64 -27.90
C ARG A 371 -13.23 22.74 -27.59
N PHE A 372 -12.29 22.98 -28.50
CA PHE A 372 -11.39 24.13 -28.39
C PHE A 372 -12.15 25.47 -28.46
N ASP A 373 -13.18 25.59 -29.29
CA ASP A 373 -14.01 26.80 -29.33
C ASP A 373 -14.75 27.04 -28.00
N SER A 374 -15.10 25.98 -27.27
CA SER A 374 -15.65 26.08 -25.90
C SER A 374 -14.58 26.48 -24.89
N LEU A 375 -13.39 25.86 -24.96
CA LEU A 375 -12.25 26.21 -24.11
C LEU A 375 -11.86 27.69 -24.23
N LEU A 376 -11.91 28.24 -25.45
CA LEU A 376 -11.62 29.65 -25.74
C LEU A 376 -12.66 30.63 -25.19
N LYS A 377 -13.90 30.19 -24.97
CA LYS A 377 -14.95 31.04 -24.39
C LYS A 377 -14.83 31.15 -22.86
N GLU A 378 -14.26 30.14 -22.21
CA GLU A 378 -14.14 30.04 -20.75
C GLU A 378 -12.72 29.63 -20.31
N PRO A 379 -11.69 30.47 -20.58
CA PRO A 379 -10.27 30.11 -20.40
C PRO A 379 -9.83 29.90 -18.94
N ASP A 380 -10.60 30.41 -17.97
CA ASP A 380 -10.29 30.36 -16.53
C ASP A 380 -10.97 29.20 -15.77
N ALA A 381 -11.75 28.35 -16.45
CA ALA A 381 -12.61 27.37 -15.80
C ALA A 381 -11.90 26.10 -15.25
N GLY A 382 -10.56 26.07 -15.22
CA GLY A 382 -9.78 24.98 -14.60
C GLY A 382 -9.83 23.65 -15.37
N ASP A 383 -9.74 22.52 -14.65
CA ASP A 383 -9.96 21.16 -15.19
C ASP A 383 -11.42 21.01 -15.62
N THR A 384 -11.74 21.53 -16.80
CA THR A 384 -13.08 21.47 -17.38
C THR A 384 -13.34 20.15 -18.11
N ALA A 385 -14.62 19.82 -18.32
CA ALA A 385 -15.03 18.68 -19.13
C ALA A 385 -14.43 18.70 -20.57
N PRO A 386 -14.42 19.82 -21.31
CA PRO A 386 -13.73 19.90 -22.61
C PRO A 386 -12.25 19.54 -22.58
N THR A 387 -11.51 19.93 -21.54
CA THR A 387 -10.08 19.59 -21.41
C THR A 387 -9.91 18.08 -21.25
N SER A 388 -10.70 17.46 -20.38
CA SER A 388 -10.64 16.00 -20.15
C SER A 388 -11.03 15.20 -21.40
N GLU A 389 -12.06 15.66 -22.12
CA GLU A 389 -12.49 15.11 -23.41
C GLU A 389 -11.39 15.17 -24.48
N LEU A 390 -10.71 16.32 -24.60
CA LEU A 390 -9.61 16.51 -25.55
C LEU A 390 -8.40 15.62 -25.22
N ILE A 391 -8.05 15.49 -23.94
CA ILE A 391 -6.95 14.63 -23.48
C ILE A 391 -7.27 13.16 -23.79
N ALA A 392 -8.49 12.70 -23.48
CA ALA A 392 -8.88 11.32 -23.75
C ALA A 392 -8.83 10.98 -25.24
N LEU A 393 -9.36 11.85 -26.11
CA LEU A 393 -9.30 11.63 -27.56
C LEU A 393 -7.85 11.68 -28.07
N ALA A 394 -7.02 12.60 -27.57
CA ALA A 394 -5.62 12.67 -27.96
C ALA A 394 -4.85 11.39 -27.57
N SER A 395 -5.10 10.88 -26.36
CA SER A 395 -4.57 9.61 -25.88
C SER A 395 -4.99 8.44 -26.77
N PHE A 396 -6.28 8.36 -27.13
CA PHE A 396 -6.79 7.36 -28.06
C PHE A 396 -6.08 7.42 -29.41
N LEU A 397 -6.01 8.59 -30.04
CA LEU A 397 -5.37 8.73 -31.36
C LEU A 397 -3.89 8.34 -31.29
N GLU A 398 -3.18 8.73 -30.24
CA GLU A 398 -1.77 8.37 -30.06
C GLU A 398 -1.56 6.87 -29.84
N ASN A 399 -2.33 6.26 -28.92
CA ASN A 399 -2.23 4.83 -28.62
C ASN A 399 -2.61 3.93 -29.82
N ARG A 400 -3.46 4.44 -30.72
CA ARG A 400 -3.84 3.76 -31.97
C ARG A 400 -2.88 4.02 -33.13
N GLY A 401 -1.84 4.82 -32.91
CA GLY A 401 -0.85 5.20 -33.93
C GLY A 401 -1.42 6.09 -35.04
N LEU A 402 -2.46 6.85 -34.73
CA LEU A 402 -3.14 7.80 -35.62
C LEU A 402 -2.53 9.21 -35.50
N SER A 403 -1.20 9.29 -35.60
CA SER A 403 -0.47 10.54 -35.38
C SER A 403 -0.81 11.61 -36.44
N GLU A 404 -1.17 11.21 -37.66
CA GLU A 404 -1.61 12.14 -38.69
C GLU A 404 -2.98 12.75 -38.37
N GLU A 405 -3.94 11.93 -37.94
CA GLU A 405 -5.28 12.35 -37.54
C GLU A 405 -5.21 13.27 -36.32
N LEU A 406 -4.36 12.93 -35.35
CA LEU A 406 -4.07 13.76 -34.19
C LEU A 406 -3.57 15.15 -34.61
N ALA A 407 -2.55 15.22 -35.48
CA ALA A 407 -2.04 16.49 -35.99
C ALA A 407 -3.11 17.28 -36.76
N LYS A 408 -3.83 16.62 -37.69
CA LYS A 408 -4.92 17.23 -38.48
C LYS A 408 -6.02 17.82 -37.61
N ALA A 409 -6.35 17.19 -36.49
CA ALA A 409 -7.42 17.65 -35.59
C ALA A 409 -6.96 18.73 -34.59
N PHE A 410 -5.72 18.65 -34.08
CA PHE A 410 -5.26 19.50 -32.98
C PHE A 410 -4.42 20.71 -33.43
N ASP A 411 -3.67 20.65 -34.53
CA ASP A 411 -2.68 21.69 -34.86
C ASP A 411 -3.31 23.07 -35.09
N ALA A 412 -4.40 23.15 -35.86
CA ALA A 412 -5.03 24.42 -36.18
C ALA A 412 -5.73 25.08 -34.96
N PRO A 413 -6.51 24.35 -34.13
CA PRO A 413 -7.04 24.89 -32.88
C PRO A 413 -5.95 25.33 -31.90
N LEU A 414 -4.89 24.54 -31.75
CA LEU A 414 -3.77 24.88 -30.87
C LEU A 414 -3.04 26.13 -31.35
N ALA A 415 -2.80 26.27 -32.66
CA ALA A 415 -2.21 27.48 -33.22
C ALA A 415 -3.10 28.71 -33.04
N ARG A 416 -4.43 28.54 -32.99
CA ARG A 416 -5.38 29.62 -32.68
C ARG A 416 -5.31 29.98 -31.20
N LEU A 417 -5.33 28.99 -30.32
CA LEU A 417 -5.22 29.16 -28.87
C LEU A 417 -3.92 29.90 -28.54
N ALA A 418 -2.78 29.46 -29.09
CA ALA A 418 -1.48 30.08 -28.86
C ALA A 418 -1.37 31.54 -29.36
N LYS A 419 -2.22 31.96 -30.30
CA LYS A 419 -2.30 33.36 -30.76
C LYS A 419 -3.20 34.22 -29.88
N GLN A 420 -4.25 33.63 -29.31
CA GLN A 420 -5.24 34.35 -28.50
C GLN A 420 -4.81 34.44 -27.04
N ASP A 421 -4.34 33.32 -26.49
CA ASP A 421 -3.93 33.18 -25.09
C ASP A 421 -2.78 32.15 -24.97
N PRO A 422 -1.52 32.62 -25.03
CA PRO A 422 -0.34 31.75 -24.88
C PRO A 422 -0.25 31.03 -23.52
N ASP A 423 -0.83 31.59 -22.46
CA ASP A 423 -0.78 31.02 -21.12
C ASP A 423 -1.76 29.84 -21.00
N VAL A 424 -2.98 29.97 -21.55
CA VAL A 424 -3.91 28.84 -21.66
C VAL A 424 -3.33 27.74 -22.57
N PHE A 425 -2.68 28.13 -23.67
CA PHE A 425 -2.03 27.20 -24.58
C PHE A 425 -0.96 26.34 -23.89
N THR A 426 -0.03 26.97 -23.18
CA THR A 426 1.05 26.26 -22.48
C THR A 426 0.52 25.41 -21.31
N ARG A 427 -0.49 25.89 -20.58
CA ARG A 427 -1.19 25.09 -19.55
C ARG A 427 -1.87 23.86 -20.14
N PHE A 428 -2.54 23.98 -21.28
CA PHE A 428 -3.14 22.83 -21.97
C PHE A 428 -2.06 21.84 -22.42
N LEU A 429 -0.94 22.31 -22.96
CA LEU A 429 0.17 21.41 -23.31
C LEU A 429 0.75 20.70 -22.08
N ALA A 430 0.80 21.37 -20.92
CA ALA A 430 1.26 20.75 -19.68
C ALA A 430 0.30 19.65 -19.18
N SER A 431 -1.02 19.83 -19.35
CA SER A 431 -1.99 18.81 -18.90
C SER A 431 -1.90 17.49 -19.67
N LEU A 432 -1.31 17.50 -20.88
CA LEU A 432 -1.02 16.30 -21.67
C LEU A 432 0.06 15.38 -21.06
N PHE A 433 0.79 15.84 -20.03
CA PHE A 433 1.84 15.07 -19.35
C PHE A 433 1.48 14.71 -17.89
N GLY A 434 0.27 15.05 -17.44
CA GLY A 434 -0.23 14.68 -16.12
C GLY A 434 0.57 15.27 -14.94
N ASN A 435 0.54 14.60 -13.79
CA ASN A 435 1.15 15.06 -12.52
C ASN A 435 2.43 14.31 -12.10
N ARG A 436 3.24 13.83 -13.06
CA ARG A 436 4.52 13.10 -12.84
C ARG A 436 4.43 11.71 -12.19
N PHE A 437 3.26 11.22 -11.79
CA PHE A 437 3.09 9.88 -11.18
C PHE A 437 2.41 8.84 -12.09
N VAL A 438 1.69 9.26 -13.12
CA VAL A 438 1.11 8.37 -14.14
C VAL A 438 1.87 8.60 -15.45
N ARG A 439 2.56 7.57 -15.94
CA ARG A 439 3.34 7.63 -17.19
C ARG A 439 2.45 7.47 -18.41
N SER A 440 1.78 8.56 -18.76
CA SER A 440 1.12 8.74 -20.06
C SER A 440 1.34 10.20 -20.46
N GLY A 441 2.38 10.43 -21.26
CA GLY A 441 2.58 11.71 -21.93
C GLY A 441 2.04 11.62 -23.34
N ILE A 442 1.34 12.66 -23.79
CA ILE A 442 0.84 12.77 -25.17
C ILE A 442 1.73 13.79 -25.91
N PRO A 443 2.95 13.43 -26.35
CA PRO A 443 3.92 14.38 -26.89
C PRO A 443 3.57 14.93 -28.28
N GLY A 444 2.69 14.26 -29.02
CA GLY A 444 2.32 14.65 -30.39
C GLY A 444 2.00 16.14 -30.55
N PRO A 445 1.02 16.70 -29.81
CA PRO A 445 0.66 18.12 -29.87
C PRO A 445 1.80 19.09 -29.50
N LEU A 446 2.65 18.72 -28.54
CA LEU A 446 3.82 19.50 -28.14
C LEU A 446 4.87 19.55 -29.27
N LEU A 447 5.18 18.39 -29.86
CA LEU A 447 6.14 18.26 -30.97
C LEU A 447 5.58 18.80 -32.30
N GLY A 448 4.26 18.87 -32.47
CA GLY A 448 3.58 19.47 -33.63
C GLY A 448 3.40 20.98 -33.46
N ALA A 449 2.18 21.36 -33.05
CA ALA A 449 1.78 22.75 -32.84
C ALA A 449 2.70 23.54 -31.89
N GLY A 450 3.15 22.94 -30.79
CA GLY A 450 4.08 23.57 -29.84
C GLY A 450 5.35 24.06 -30.53
N SER A 451 6.10 23.14 -31.15
CA SER A 451 7.33 23.48 -31.88
C SER A 451 7.11 24.52 -32.98
N THR A 452 5.96 24.47 -33.66
CA THR A 452 5.59 25.43 -34.72
C THR A 452 5.34 26.82 -34.15
N TRP A 453 4.66 26.92 -33.01
CA TRP A 453 4.42 28.18 -32.30
C TRP A 453 5.72 28.78 -31.75
N ALA A 454 6.64 27.94 -31.28
CA ALA A 454 7.95 28.40 -30.80
C ALA A 454 8.83 28.93 -31.94
N GLY A 455 8.87 28.25 -33.08
CA GLY A 455 9.63 28.72 -34.26
C GLY A 455 11.09 29.01 -33.91
N ASP A 456 11.55 30.23 -34.22
CA ASP A 456 12.92 30.69 -33.92
C ASP A 456 13.08 31.30 -32.51
N ASP A 457 11.99 31.53 -31.79
CA ASP A 457 11.94 32.22 -30.49
C ASP A 457 12.43 31.31 -29.35
N ALA A 458 13.59 31.65 -28.78
CA ALA A 458 14.22 30.85 -27.73
C ALA A 458 13.40 30.79 -26.42
N GLU A 459 12.70 31.86 -26.05
CA GLU A 459 11.92 31.91 -24.80
C GLU A 459 10.71 30.98 -24.89
N ARG A 460 10.07 30.91 -26.06
CA ARG A 460 8.96 29.97 -26.30
C ARG A 460 9.40 28.52 -26.18
N TRP A 461 10.60 28.18 -26.66
CA TRP A 461 11.15 26.83 -26.48
C TRP A 461 11.35 26.50 -25.00
N GLU A 462 11.85 27.43 -24.20
CA GLU A 462 11.94 27.24 -22.74
C GLU A 462 10.56 26.99 -22.12
N GLN A 463 9.53 27.73 -22.52
CA GLN A 463 8.15 27.50 -22.06
C GLN A 463 7.61 26.11 -22.41
N LEU A 464 7.88 25.60 -23.62
CA LEU A 464 7.46 24.25 -24.02
C LEU A 464 8.16 23.17 -23.18
N VAL A 465 9.45 23.35 -22.90
CA VAL A 465 10.22 22.43 -22.04
C VAL A 465 9.63 22.45 -20.62
N LEU A 466 9.35 23.63 -20.06
CA LEU A 466 8.74 23.74 -18.73
C LEU A 466 7.32 23.17 -18.68
N ALA A 467 6.55 23.26 -19.77
CA ALA A 467 5.24 22.63 -19.84
C ALA A 467 5.33 21.09 -19.72
N ALA A 468 6.32 20.47 -20.36
CA ALA A 468 6.49 19.01 -20.34
C ALA A 468 7.15 18.48 -19.05
N PHE A 469 8.13 19.20 -18.50
CA PHE A 469 8.97 18.71 -17.39
C PHE A 469 8.74 19.45 -16.07
N GLY A 470 7.95 20.51 -16.08
CA GLY A 470 7.67 21.38 -14.95
C GLY A 470 8.74 22.44 -14.70
N ASP A 471 8.32 23.51 -14.01
CA ASP A 471 9.14 24.67 -13.72
C ASP A 471 10.16 24.40 -12.59
N ASN A 472 11.43 24.20 -12.97
CA ASN A 472 12.57 24.17 -12.06
C ASN A 472 13.87 24.53 -12.79
N GLU A 473 14.88 24.96 -12.03
CA GLU A 473 16.18 25.41 -12.57
C GLU A 473 16.88 24.30 -13.35
N GLU A 474 16.80 23.06 -12.86
CA GLU A 474 17.43 21.89 -13.48
C GLU A 474 16.85 21.59 -14.87
N THR A 475 15.55 21.77 -15.09
CA THR A 475 14.87 21.57 -16.38
C THR A 475 15.50 22.42 -17.48
N LEU A 476 15.62 23.75 -17.26
CA LEU A 476 16.22 24.65 -18.24
C LEU A 476 17.73 24.45 -18.39
N ALA A 477 18.40 24.05 -17.30
CA ALA A 477 19.81 23.71 -17.35
C ALA A 477 20.07 22.47 -18.22
N CYS A 478 19.18 21.47 -18.18
CA CYS A 478 19.21 20.32 -19.08
C CYS A 478 18.97 20.74 -20.53
N TRP A 479 17.95 21.58 -20.79
CA TRP A 479 17.65 22.08 -22.13
C TRP A 479 18.86 22.76 -22.79
N LYS A 480 19.55 23.61 -22.03
CA LYS A 480 20.78 24.30 -22.48
C LYS A 480 21.91 23.31 -22.72
N TRP A 481 22.10 22.34 -21.83
CA TRP A 481 23.12 21.31 -22.00
C TRP A 481 22.88 20.43 -23.24
N PHE A 482 21.63 20.08 -23.56
CA PHE A 482 21.30 19.29 -24.75
C PHE A 482 21.65 20.02 -26.06
N ALA A 483 21.67 21.35 -26.06
CA ALA A 483 22.18 22.14 -27.18
C ALA A 483 23.69 21.93 -27.42
N GLU A 484 24.44 21.67 -26.35
CA GLU A 484 25.89 21.46 -26.40
C GLU A 484 26.25 20.03 -26.82
N LEU A 485 25.43 19.05 -26.42
CA LEU A 485 25.64 17.63 -26.74
C LEU A 485 25.60 17.36 -28.25
N GLN A 486 24.70 18.03 -28.97
CA GLN A 486 24.59 17.92 -30.42
C GLN A 486 24.21 19.28 -31.04
N PRO A 487 25.20 20.14 -31.35
CA PRO A 487 24.96 21.50 -31.82
C PRO A 487 24.12 21.59 -33.10
N ASP A 488 24.30 20.63 -34.01
CA ASP A 488 23.60 20.55 -35.30
C ASP A 488 22.15 20.04 -35.17
N ALA A 489 21.75 19.53 -34.00
CA ALA A 489 20.37 19.10 -33.77
C ALA A 489 19.44 20.32 -33.70
N SER A 490 18.32 20.24 -34.41
CA SER A 490 17.24 21.22 -34.29
C SER A 490 16.66 21.24 -32.87
N ARG A 491 16.06 22.36 -32.45
CA ARG A 491 15.39 22.46 -31.14
C ARG A 491 14.28 21.41 -30.98
N LYS A 492 13.56 21.09 -32.06
CA LYS A 492 12.57 20.00 -32.05
C LYS A 492 13.19 18.63 -31.76
N GLN A 493 14.31 18.30 -32.39
CA GLN A 493 15.05 17.05 -32.11
C GLN A 493 15.55 17.00 -30.66
N ARG A 494 16.03 18.11 -30.11
CA ARG A 494 16.45 18.20 -28.70
C ARG A 494 15.29 17.93 -27.75
N LEU A 495 14.12 18.54 -28.01
CA LEU A 495 12.92 18.33 -27.19
C LEU A 495 12.44 16.87 -27.28
N ALA A 496 12.41 16.30 -28.49
CA ALA A 496 12.07 14.89 -28.70
C ALA A 496 13.03 13.94 -27.93
N ALA A 497 14.33 14.24 -27.93
CA ALA A 497 15.30 13.47 -27.16
C ALA A 497 15.09 13.57 -25.64
N MET A 498 14.78 14.76 -25.12
CA MET A 498 14.45 14.91 -23.70
C MET A 498 13.20 14.12 -23.33
N LEU A 499 12.16 14.13 -24.18
CA LEU A 499 10.94 13.35 -23.99
C LEU A 499 11.23 11.84 -23.99
N ALA A 500 12.05 11.35 -24.91
CA ALA A 500 12.47 9.94 -24.97
C ALA A 500 13.27 9.52 -23.73
N ILE A 501 14.18 10.38 -23.22
CA ILE A 501 14.91 10.13 -21.98
C ILE A 501 14.00 10.19 -20.75
N ALA A 502 12.92 10.97 -20.78
CA ALA A 502 11.90 10.97 -19.75
C ALA A 502 10.84 9.86 -19.91
N GLY A 503 10.92 9.06 -20.98
CA GLY A 503 10.01 7.95 -21.23
C GLY A 503 8.60 8.37 -21.68
N TYR A 504 8.47 9.52 -22.36
CA TYR A 504 7.20 10.00 -22.89
C TYR A 504 7.03 9.65 -24.38
N GLY A 505 5.95 8.93 -24.68
CA GLY A 505 5.53 8.56 -26.04
C GLY A 505 6.46 7.56 -26.74
N ALA A 506 6.30 7.46 -28.06
CA ALA A 506 7.06 6.55 -28.91
C ALA A 506 8.52 7.02 -29.11
N ASP A 507 9.43 6.06 -29.21
CA ASP A 507 10.86 6.24 -29.50
C ASP A 507 11.34 5.29 -30.62
N PRO A 508 10.78 5.38 -31.84
CA PRO A 508 11.14 4.47 -32.94
C PRO A 508 12.57 4.70 -33.48
N ASP A 509 13.12 5.89 -33.26
CA ASP A 509 14.46 6.27 -33.71
C ASP A 509 15.54 6.02 -32.65
N HIS A 510 15.18 5.41 -31.50
CA HIS A 510 16.08 5.16 -30.37
C HIS A 510 16.82 6.45 -29.91
N LEU A 511 16.09 7.56 -29.85
CA LEU A 511 16.59 8.84 -29.37
C LEU A 511 17.03 8.74 -27.90
N ARG A 512 16.35 7.94 -27.07
CA ARG A 512 16.78 7.74 -25.68
C ARG A 512 18.23 7.26 -25.61
N ASP A 513 18.52 6.14 -26.26
CA ASP A 513 19.82 5.47 -26.15
C ASP A 513 20.94 6.31 -26.77
N SER A 514 20.68 6.88 -27.94
CA SER A 514 21.65 7.72 -28.64
C SER A 514 22.00 8.99 -27.85
N TRP A 515 21.01 9.67 -27.26
CA TRP A 515 21.26 10.88 -26.47
C TRP A 515 21.80 10.59 -25.07
N LEU A 516 21.42 9.48 -24.44
CA LEU A 516 22.09 9.02 -23.22
C LEU A 516 23.57 8.73 -23.48
N ALA A 517 23.91 8.12 -24.62
CA ALA A 517 25.31 7.87 -24.98
C ALA A 517 26.11 9.19 -25.12
N LEU A 518 25.53 10.22 -25.75
CA LEU A 518 26.14 11.56 -25.84
C LEU A 518 26.32 12.19 -24.46
N ALA A 519 25.27 12.16 -23.63
CA ALA A 519 25.29 12.68 -22.27
C ALA A 519 26.39 12.00 -21.42
N TRP A 520 26.46 10.67 -21.48
CA TRP A 520 27.49 9.91 -20.78
C TRP A 520 28.90 10.23 -21.29
N ALA A 521 29.10 10.35 -22.60
CA ALA A 521 30.39 10.73 -23.16
C ALA A 521 30.85 12.13 -22.69
N ALA A 522 29.92 13.08 -22.54
CA ALA A 522 30.22 14.40 -21.99
C ALA A 522 30.57 14.33 -20.49
N ILE A 523 29.79 13.59 -19.70
CA ILE A 523 30.02 13.37 -18.26
C ILE A 523 31.40 12.74 -18.00
N THR A 524 31.77 11.73 -18.79
CA THR A 524 33.05 11.02 -18.63
C THR A 524 34.26 11.90 -18.99
N LYS A 525 34.10 12.86 -19.91
CA LYS A 525 35.18 13.78 -20.32
C LYS A 525 35.32 15.01 -19.41
N ALA A 526 34.31 15.30 -18.60
CA ALA A 526 34.26 16.48 -17.75
C ALA A 526 35.18 16.34 -16.51
N ASP A 527 35.80 17.44 -16.10
CA ASP A 527 36.49 17.55 -14.81
C ASP A 527 35.48 17.44 -13.65
N ALA A 528 35.95 17.23 -12.42
CA ALA A 528 35.11 16.90 -11.25
C ALA A 528 33.93 17.87 -11.01
N ASP A 529 34.18 19.19 -11.03
CA ASP A 529 33.14 20.19 -10.77
C ASP A 529 32.07 20.23 -11.89
N PRO A 530 32.44 20.34 -13.19
CA PRO A 530 31.48 20.18 -14.28
C PRO A 530 30.77 18.82 -14.28
N GLN A 531 31.49 17.73 -14.00
CA GLN A 531 30.95 16.38 -13.97
C GLN A 531 29.81 16.24 -12.95
N ALA A 532 30.01 16.75 -11.73
CA ALA A 532 28.98 16.75 -10.69
C ALA A 532 27.71 17.50 -11.13
N ARG A 533 27.87 18.66 -11.79
CA ARG A 533 26.76 19.43 -12.35
C ARG A 533 26.00 18.67 -13.44
N LEU A 534 26.71 18.04 -14.37
CA LEU A 534 26.10 17.25 -15.46
C LEU A 534 25.36 16.02 -14.92
N LEU A 535 25.91 15.36 -13.90
CA LEU A 535 25.25 14.24 -13.21
C LEU A 535 23.93 14.70 -12.55
N LYS A 536 23.92 15.87 -11.89
CA LYS A 536 22.70 16.44 -11.31
C LYS A 536 21.64 16.75 -12.38
N GLN A 537 22.06 17.30 -13.52
CA GLN A 537 21.17 17.57 -14.66
C GLN A 537 20.54 16.27 -15.19
N LEU A 538 21.36 15.26 -15.48
CA LEU A 538 20.85 13.98 -15.96
C LEU A 538 19.92 13.32 -14.93
N ALA A 539 20.24 13.41 -13.63
CA ALA A 539 19.40 12.88 -12.55
C ALA A 539 18.00 13.51 -12.53
N SER A 540 17.89 14.82 -12.78
CA SER A 540 16.60 15.51 -12.83
C SER A 540 15.73 14.98 -13.98
N LEU A 541 16.32 14.81 -15.17
CA LEU A 541 15.59 14.32 -16.34
C LEU A 541 15.20 12.85 -16.22
N VAL A 542 16.12 12.01 -15.75
CA VAL A 542 15.88 10.57 -15.53
C VAL A 542 15.03 10.33 -14.29
N GLY A 543 14.91 11.30 -13.37
CA GLY A 543 14.01 11.27 -12.20
C GLY A 543 12.54 11.06 -12.54
N ALA A 544 12.11 11.44 -13.75
CA ALA A 544 10.79 11.12 -14.28
C ALA A 544 10.65 9.63 -14.70
N THR A 545 11.77 8.93 -14.91
CA THR A 545 11.84 7.52 -15.29
C THR A 545 12.22 6.61 -14.12
N ALA A 546 11.87 5.34 -14.25
CA ALA A 546 12.18 4.32 -13.24
C ALA A 546 13.44 3.53 -13.62
N ASP A 547 14.22 4.03 -14.58
CA ASP A 547 15.41 3.38 -15.13
C ASP A 547 16.49 3.22 -14.05
N ALA A 548 16.44 2.07 -13.37
CA ALA A 548 17.29 1.80 -12.21
C ALA A 548 18.77 1.81 -12.58
N ALA A 549 19.15 1.26 -13.73
CA ALA A 549 20.52 1.20 -14.22
C ALA A 549 21.11 2.60 -14.40
N THR A 550 20.37 3.51 -15.04
CA THR A 550 20.84 4.89 -15.24
C THR A 550 20.94 5.62 -13.90
N HIS A 551 19.94 5.48 -13.01
CA HIS A 551 19.98 6.07 -11.66
C HIS A 551 21.19 5.61 -10.84
N LEU A 552 21.44 4.31 -10.82
CA LEU A 552 22.57 3.74 -10.08
C LEU A 552 23.92 4.17 -10.66
N LYS A 553 24.04 4.24 -11.99
CA LYS A 553 25.26 4.75 -12.64
C LYS A 553 25.53 6.21 -12.30
N ILE A 554 24.50 7.05 -12.24
CA ILE A 554 24.65 8.45 -11.79
C ILE A 554 25.19 8.47 -10.36
N ARG A 555 24.57 7.70 -9.47
CA ARG A 555 24.94 7.65 -8.06
C ARG A 555 26.37 7.14 -7.84
N ASP A 556 26.78 6.08 -8.52
CA ASP A 556 28.13 5.50 -8.36
C ASP A 556 29.25 6.46 -8.81
N LEU A 557 28.93 7.44 -9.66
CA LEU A 557 29.85 8.49 -10.11
C LEU A 557 29.78 9.77 -9.26
N GLN A 558 28.76 9.91 -8.40
CA GLN A 558 28.67 11.02 -7.47
C GLN A 558 29.49 10.71 -6.20
N PRO A 559 30.00 11.74 -5.52
CA PRO A 559 30.49 11.55 -4.16
C PRO A 559 29.36 10.95 -3.30
N PRO A 560 29.68 10.12 -2.30
CA PRO A 560 28.67 9.55 -1.42
C PRO A 560 27.75 10.66 -0.92
N ALA A 561 26.45 10.54 -1.25
CA ALA A 561 25.46 11.46 -0.74
C ALA A 561 25.43 11.41 0.79
N ALA A 562 24.88 12.45 1.41
CA ALA A 562 24.51 12.34 2.82
C ALA A 562 23.67 11.06 2.99
N PRO A 563 23.96 10.23 4.01
CA PRO A 563 23.23 9.00 4.19
C PRO A 563 21.74 9.32 4.34
N VAL A 564 20.88 8.57 3.66
CA VAL A 564 19.44 8.66 3.87
C VAL A 564 19.18 8.14 5.28
N THR A 565 18.59 8.98 6.12
CA THR A 565 18.44 8.69 7.55
C THR A 565 16.99 8.52 7.99
N GLU A 566 16.03 8.65 7.07
CA GLU A 566 14.59 8.55 7.29
C GLU A 566 13.96 7.65 6.22
N TRP A 567 12.90 6.92 6.57
CA TRP A 567 12.15 6.14 5.60
C TRP A 567 11.07 6.99 4.91
N ASP A 568 11.36 7.40 3.68
CA ASP A 568 10.45 8.16 2.81
C ASP A 568 10.33 7.55 1.40
N ARG A 569 9.68 8.26 0.47
CA ARG A 569 9.54 7.83 -0.92
C ARG A 569 10.89 7.72 -1.65
N VAL A 570 11.87 8.56 -1.31
CA VAL A 570 13.21 8.53 -1.92
C VAL A 570 13.96 7.31 -1.44
N ALA A 571 13.90 6.99 -0.15
CA ALA A 571 14.49 5.80 0.44
C ALA A 571 13.94 4.51 -0.20
N LEU A 572 12.61 4.42 -0.35
CA LEU A 572 11.96 3.28 -1.02
C LEU A 572 12.40 3.16 -2.48
N LEU A 573 12.40 4.26 -3.24
CA LEU A 573 12.85 4.25 -4.64
C LEU A 573 14.30 3.78 -4.76
N GLN A 574 15.19 4.26 -3.89
CA GLN A 574 16.59 3.84 -3.90
C GLN A 574 16.74 2.34 -3.60
N LEU A 575 15.96 1.81 -2.65
CA LEU A 575 15.91 0.37 -2.35
C LEU A 575 15.41 -0.45 -3.55
N LEU A 576 14.38 0.03 -4.23
CA LEU A 576 13.84 -0.58 -5.45
C LEU A 576 14.86 -0.57 -6.60
N GLN A 577 15.66 0.49 -6.74
CA GLN A 577 16.72 0.57 -7.74
C GLN A 577 17.85 -0.44 -7.46
N PHE A 578 18.32 -0.54 -6.21
CA PHE A 578 19.33 -1.53 -5.84
C PHE A 578 18.88 -2.95 -6.16
N SER A 579 17.66 -3.30 -5.74
CA SER A 579 17.10 -4.64 -5.97
C SER A 579 16.90 -4.94 -7.45
N ALA A 580 16.44 -3.96 -8.25
CA ALA A 580 16.28 -4.11 -9.70
C ALA A 580 17.59 -4.42 -10.43
N ALA A 581 18.72 -3.91 -9.93
CA ALA A 581 20.04 -4.21 -10.45
C ALA A 581 20.70 -5.45 -9.80
N GLY A 582 19.98 -6.19 -8.95
CA GLY A 582 20.52 -7.33 -8.21
C GLY A 582 21.57 -6.96 -7.16
N ARG A 583 21.72 -5.68 -6.79
CA ARG A 583 22.71 -5.17 -5.82
C ARG A 583 22.22 -5.37 -4.38
N TRP A 584 21.88 -6.61 -4.03
CA TRP A 584 21.25 -6.97 -2.76
C TRP A 584 22.12 -6.71 -1.54
N GLU A 585 23.44 -6.83 -1.67
CA GLU A 585 24.38 -6.49 -0.60
C GLU A 585 24.27 -5.01 -0.23
N GLU A 586 24.23 -4.12 -1.22
CA GLU A 586 24.06 -2.67 -0.98
C GLU A 586 22.65 -2.33 -0.50
N ALA A 587 21.62 -3.01 -1.02
CA ALA A 587 20.25 -2.87 -0.52
C ALA A 587 20.17 -3.24 0.98
N SER A 588 20.88 -4.30 1.39
CA SER A 588 20.93 -4.75 2.79
C SER A 588 21.68 -3.75 3.67
N GLN A 589 22.80 -3.19 3.20
CA GLN A 589 23.55 -2.19 3.94
C GLN A 589 22.73 -0.90 4.11
N PHE A 590 22.02 -0.48 3.06
CA PHE A 590 21.17 0.70 3.06
C PHE A 590 20.03 0.61 4.09
N ILE A 591 19.28 -0.50 4.09
CA ILE A 591 18.16 -0.66 5.03
C ILE A 591 18.64 -0.85 6.48
N LEU A 592 19.79 -1.52 6.70
CA LEU A 592 20.40 -1.63 8.03
C LEU A 592 20.89 -0.27 8.55
N GLN A 593 21.40 0.59 7.66
CA GLN A 593 21.79 1.95 8.03
C GLN A 593 20.58 2.80 8.46
N LEU A 594 19.44 2.65 7.78
CA LEU A 594 18.18 3.30 8.16
C LEU A 594 17.70 2.83 9.54
N LEU A 595 17.71 1.52 9.79
CA LEU A 595 17.35 0.95 11.10
C LEU A 595 18.29 1.42 12.23
N ALA A 596 19.57 1.64 11.92
CA ALA A 596 20.56 2.15 12.88
C ALA A 596 20.57 3.68 13.01
N SER A 597 19.73 4.40 12.25
CA SER A 597 19.71 5.86 12.22
C SER A 597 19.31 6.45 13.58
N LYS A 598 20.10 7.42 14.05
CA LYS A 598 19.78 8.17 15.27
C LYS A 598 18.87 9.37 15.01
N THR A 599 18.71 9.79 13.76
CA THR A 599 17.82 10.91 13.41
C THR A 599 16.37 10.47 13.34
N ASP A 600 16.14 9.20 12.98
CA ASP A 600 14.84 8.54 13.07
C ASP A 600 14.94 7.29 13.98
N PRO A 601 14.98 7.46 15.31
CA PRO A 601 14.97 6.34 16.24
C PRO A 601 13.74 5.44 16.10
N SER A 602 12.66 5.94 15.50
CA SER A 602 11.42 5.17 15.31
C SER A 602 11.55 4.13 14.21
N ALA A 603 12.53 4.27 13.30
CA ALA A 603 12.78 3.30 12.24
C ALA A 603 13.05 1.88 12.79
N ASN A 604 13.82 1.76 13.87
CA ASN A 604 14.09 0.46 14.50
C ASN A 604 12.88 -0.15 15.22
N ALA A 605 11.83 0.64 15.44
CA ALA A 605 10.56 0.19 16.02
C ALA A 605 9.53 -0.19 14.93
N ARG A 606 9.88 -0.08 13.64
CA ARG A 606 8.99 -0.34 12.51
C ARG A 606 9.15 -1.77 11.97
N PRO A 607 8.14 -2.65 12.14
CA PRO A 607 8.27 -4.05 11.71
C PRO A 607 8.41 -4.22 10.19
N ASP A 608 7.82 -3.34 9.38
CA ASP A 608 7.93 -3.36 7.91
C ASP A 608 9.38 -3.15 7.45
N LEU A 609 10.14 -2.27 8.09
CA LEU A 609 11.56 -2.06 7.77
C LEU A 609 12.43 -3.28 8.11
N HIS A 610 12.09 -4.01 9.18
CA HIS A 610 12.71 -5.30 9.47
C HIS A 610 12.37 -6.34 8.41
N ALA A 611 11.16 -6.34 7.83
CA ALA A 611 10.79 -7.23 6.73
C ALA A 611 11.61 -6.92 5.47
N TYR A 612 11.77 -5.63 5.10
CA TYR A 612 12.68 -5.23 4.03
C TYR A 612 14.13 -5.65 4.30
N ALA A 613 14.63 -5.50 5.54
CA ALA A 613 15.96 -5.94 5.92
C ALA A 613 16.13 -7.45 5.79
N ALA A 614 15.16 -8.24 6.27
CA ALA A 614 15.16 -9.69 6.12
C ALA A 614 15.20 -10.10 4.64
N SER A 615 14.35 -9.50 3.81
CA SER A 615 14.32 -9.72 2.36
C SER A 615 15.67 -9.41 1.69
N CYS A 616 16.24 -8.23 1.94
CA CYS A 616 17.53 -7.84 1.39
C CYS A 616 18.65 -8.79 1.82
N LEU A 617 18.75 -9.11 3.11
CA LEU A 617 19.77 -9.99 3.66
C LEU A 617 19.65 -11.40 3.08
N ARG A 618 18.43 -11.93 2.93
CA ARG A 618 18.18 -13.24 2.36
C ARG A 618 18.63 -13.29 0.89
N ARG A 619 18.28 -12.28 0.10
CA ARG A 619 18.71 -12.15 -1.31
C ARG A 619 20.21 -11.89 -1.47
N ALA A 620 20.85 -11.27 -0.48
CA ALA A 620 22.29 -11.08 -0.43
C ALA A 620 23.07 -12.34 0.05
N GLY A 621 22.38 -13.43 0.40
CA GLY A 621 23.01 -14.69 0.84
C GLY A 621 23.32 -14.77 2.34
N HIS A 622 22.65 -13.96 3.17
CA HIS A 622 22.82 -13.92 4.63
C HIS A 622 21.55 -14.39 5.39
N PRO A 623 21.10 -15.65 5.23
CA PRO A 623 19.82 -16.13 5.76
C PRO A 623 19.73 -16.12 7.30
N ASN A 624 20.85 -16.30 8.00
CA ASN A 624 20.87 -16.24 9.46
C ASN A 624 20.64 -14.82 9.99
N ALA A 625 21.23 -13.82 9.33
CA ALA A 625 20.99 -12.42 9.65
C ALA A 625 19.54 -12.03 9.31
N ALA A 626 19.03 -12.49 8.16
CA ALA A 626 17.63 -12.31 7.78
C ALA A 626 16.67 -12.87 8.84
N SER A 627 16.95 -14.08 9.35
CA SER A 627 16.13 -14.73 10.39
C SER A 627 16.09 -13.93 11.69
N ALA A 628 17.16 -13.21 12.04
CA ALA A 628 17.15 -12.32 13.21
C ALA A 628 16.20 -11.13 13.01
N HIS A 629 16.07 -10.62 11.78
CA HIS A 629 15.08 -9.60 11.46
C HIS A 629 13.65 -10.17 11.40
N ASP A 630 13.45 -11.40 10.91
CA ASP A 630 12.13 -12.07 10.95
C ASP A 630 11.58 -12.12 12.40
N VAL A 631 12.44 -12.37 13.40
CA VAL A 631 12.07 -12.32 14.83
C VAL A 631 11.63 -10.93 15.27
N TRP A 632 12.30 -9.87 14.80
CA TRP A 632 11.89 -8.49 15.08
C TRP A 632 10.55 -8.14 14.43
N VAL A 633 10.29 -8.62 13.21
CA VAL A 633 8.99 -8.45 12.56
C VAL A 633 7.88 -9.01 13.45
N GLU A 634 8.01 -10.26 13.91
CA GLU A 634 7.03 -10.88 14.81
C GLU A 634 6.87 -10.13 16.14
N LYS A 635 7.99 -9.72 16.75
CA LYS A 635 8.01 -9.00 18.03
C LYS A 635 7.32 -7.63 17.94
N LEU A 636 7.54 -6.90 16.84
CA LEU A 636 7.09 -5.51 16.67
C LEU A 636 5.72 -5.38 15.99
N ALA A 637 5.23 -6.41 15.30
CA ALA A 637 3.94 -6.35 14.60
C ALA A 637 2.78 -5.94 15.53
N LEU A 638 2.68 -6.58 16.69
CA LEU A 638 1.69 -6.29 17.74
C LEU A 638 0.25 -6.15 17.22
N GLY A 639 -0.12 -6.93 16.20
CA GLY A 639 -1.46 -7.00 15.64
C GLY A 639 -2.02 -5.67 15.12
N ASP A 640 -1.11 -4.76 14.74
CA ASP A 640 -1.47 -3.55 14.02
C ASP A 640 -1.66 -3.89 12.53
N ALA A 641 -2.90 -4.21 12.14
CA ALA A 641 -3.20 -4.74 10.82
C ALA A 641 -2.72 -3.87 9.64
N ALA A 642 -2.67 -2.55 9.81
CA ALA A 642 -2.09 -1.65 8.82
C ALA A 642 -0.58 -1.93 8.63
N SER A 643 0.17 -2.12 9.72
CA SER A 643 1.58 -2.55 9.67
C SER A 643 1.72 -3.92 9.01
N ASP A 644 0.81 -4.87 9.28
CA ASP A 644 0.87 -6.22 8.72
C ASP A 644 0.82 -6.24 7.18
N VAL A 645 0.06 -5.34 6.55
CA VAL A 645 0.05 -5.19 5.09
C VAL A 645 1.41 -4.77 4.55
N TYR A 646 2.04 -3.76 5.18
CA TYR A 646 3.37 -3.27 4.78
C TYR A 646 4.48 -4.29 5.05
N ILE A 647 4.35 -5.10 6.12
CA ILE A 647 5.23 -6.25 6.35
C ILE A 647 5.11 -7.24 5.18
N GLY A 648 3.89 -7.53 4.74
CA GLY A 648 3.62 -8.35 3.56
C GLY A 648 4.34 -7.82 2.31
N HIS A 649 4.24 -6.53 2.02
CA HIS A 649 4.97 -5.89 0.92
C HIS A 649 6.49 -5.96 1.08
N GLY A 650 7.02 -5.85 2.31
CA GLY A 650 8.45 -6.02 2.59
C GLY A 650 8.97 -7.41 2.22
N TYR A 651 8.17 -8.46 2.40
CA TYR A 651 8.49 -9.82 1.95
C TYR A 651 8.28 -10.01 0.44
N ALA A 652 7.19 -9.48 -0.13
CA ALA A 652 6.93 -9.50 -1.56
C ALA A 652 8.06 -8.84 -2.37
N PHE A 653 8.59 -7.72 -1.87
CA PHE A 653 9.75 -7.03 -2.43
C PHE A 653 10.97 -7.95 -2.63
N GLY A 654 11.19 -8.89 -1.69
CA GLY A 654 12.27 -9.88 -1.75
C GLY A 654 11.92 -11.14 -2.55
N GLY A 655 10.71 -11.24 -3.12
CA GLY A 655 10.20 -12.44 -3.79
C GLY A 655 9.63 -13.51 -2.85
N ASP A 656 9.49 -13.21 -1.56
CA ASP A 656 9.06 -14.15 -0.52
C ASP A 656 7.54 -14.14 -0.36
N TYR A 657 6.85 -14.61 -1.40
CA TYR A 657 5.40 -14.55 -1.45
C TYR A 657 4.71 -15.48 -0.46
N GLU A 658 5.37 -16.56 -0.03
CA GLU A 658 4.85 -17.42 1.04
C GLU A 658 4.71 -16.64 2.36
N ARG A 659 5.77 -15.94 2.79
CA ARG A 659 5.68 -15.08 3.98
C ARG A 659 4.72 -13.92 3.76
N CYS A 660 4.76 -13.27 2.60
CA CYS A 660 3.83 -12.19 2.24
C CYS A 660 2.36 -12.59 2.48
N SER A 661 1.94 -13.74 1.94
CA SER A 661 0.59 -14.27 2.10
C SER A 661 0.19 -14.45 3.56
N LEU A 662 1.08 -14.98 4.41
CA LEU A 662 0.80 -15.18 5.83
C LEU A 662 0.47 -13.86 6.54
N TRP A 663 1.16 -12.77 6.15
CA TRP A 663 0.94 -11.44 6.72
C TRP A 663 -0.33 -10.77 6.21
N TRP A 664 -0.70 -10.92 4.95
CA TRP A 664 -1.99 -10.43 4.45
C TRP A 664 -3.18 -11.18 5.05
N GLU A 665 -3.06 -12.51 5.19
CA GLU A 665 -4.07 -13.31 5.90
C GLU A 665 -4.18 -12.88 7.38
N ARG A 666 -3.05 -12.53 8.00
CA ARG A 666 -3.02 -12.01 9.37
C ARG A 666 -3.71 -10.65 9.47
N ALA A 667 -3.36 -9.71 8.61
CA ALA A 667 -3.96 -8.38 8.56
C ALA A 667 -5.49 -8.47 8.48
N ALA A 668 -6.03 -9.34 7.61
CA ALA A 668 -7.47 -9.51 7.44
C ALA A 668 -8.18 -10.10 8.68
N ARG A 669 -7.50 -11.00 9.42
CA ARG A 669 -8.03 -11.57 10.67
C ARG A 669 -7.93 -10.61 11.85
N GLU A 670 -6.91 -9.75 11.90
CA GLU A 670 -6.58 -8.91 13.05
C GLU A 670 -7.17 -7.49 12.95
N ALA A 671 -7.47 -7.02 11.72
CA ALA A 671 -8.12 -5.74 11.48
C ALA A 671 -9.55 -5.64 12.05
N SER A 672 -10.01 -4.41 12.27
CA SER A 672 -11.45 -4.18 12.43
C SER A 672 -12.09 -4.21 11.04
N PRO A 673 -13.17 -4.99 10.81
CA PRO A 673 -13.88 -4.96 9.53
C PRO A 673 -14.51 -3.59 9.22
N GLU A 674 -14.61 -2.70 10.22
CA GLU A 674 -15.10 -1.34 10.06
C GLU A 674 -14.00 -0.31 9.75
N SER A 675 -12.71 -0.69 9.73
CA SER A 675 -11.63 0.24 9.43
C SER A 675 -11.62 0.65 7.96
N GLU A 676 -11.23 1.89 7.66
CA GLU A 676 -11.15 2.44 6.30
C GLU A 676 -10.23 1.58 5.39
N ASP A 677 -9.12 1.11 5.96
CA ASP A 677 -8.11 0.31 5.25
C ASP A 677 -8.54 -1.17 5.02
N TYR A 678 -9.71 -1.60 5.50
CA TYR A 678 -10.12 -3.01 5.39
C TYR A 678 -10.32 -3.44 3.93
N SER A 679 -10.77 -2.52 3.08
CA SER A 679 -10.92 -2.78 1.65
C SER A 679 -9.59 -3.03 0.95
N ASP A 680 -8.53 -2.31 1.31
CA ASP A 680 -7.17 -2.51 0.79
C ASP A 680 -6.59 -3.85 1.25
N ILE A 681 -6.84 -4.23 2.51
CA ILE A 681 -6.45 -5.55 3.06
C ILE A 681 -7.12 -6.67 2.26
N LEU A 682 -8.43 -6.58 2.00
CA LEU A 682 -9.15 -7.58 1.22
C LEU A 682 -8.72 -7.61 -0.25
N LEU A 683 -8.35 -6.47 -0.83
CA LEU A 683 -7.84 -6.41 -2.20
C LEU A 683 -6.52 -7.18 -2.34
N ALA A 684 -5.57 -6.95 -1.43
CA ALA A 684 -4.30 -7.67 -1.39
C ALA A 684 -4.52 -9.18 -1.17
N LEU A 685 -5.35 -9.53 -0.18
CA LEU A 685 -5.62 -10.92 0.19
C LEU A 685 -6.36 -11.71 -0.91
N SER A 686 -7.42 -11.15 -1.49
CA SER A 686 -8.22 -11.84 -2.52
C SER A 686 -7.38 -12.14 -3.77
N THR A 687 -6.54 -11.18 -4.20
CA THR A 687 -5.61 -11.34 -5.31
C THR A 687 -4.58 -12.46 -5.03
N ASP A 688 -4.05 -12.51 -3.81
CA ASP A 688 -3.13 -13.57 -3.38
C ASP A 688 -3.79 -14.96 -3.34
N GLN A 689 -4.99 -15.04 -2.75
CA GLN A 689 -5.78 -16.27 -2.67
C GLN A 689 -6.10 -16.83 -4.06
N LEU A 690 -6.44 -15.96 -5.02
CA LEU A 690 -6.68 -16.34 -6.41
C LEU A 690 -5.42 -16.95 -7.04
N LYS A 691 -4.26 -16.28 -6.89
CA LYS A 691 -2.96 -16.75 -7.41
C LYS A 691 -2.54 -18.10 -6.81
N ARG A 692 -2.88 -18.36 -5.54
CA ARG A 692 -2.61 -19.62 -4.82
C ARG A 692 -3.64 -20.72 -5.06
N GLY A 693 -4.72 -20.45 -5.79
CA GLY A 693 -5.80 -21.41 -6.05
C GLY A 693 -6.65 -21.72 -4.81
N LEU A 694 -6.71 -20.82 -3.83
CA LEU A 694 -7.60 -20.92 -2.66
C LEU A 694 -9.01 -20.49 -3.05
N TRP A 695 -9.63 -21.25 -3.97
CA TRP A 695 -10.81 -20.85 -4.72
C TRP A 695 -12.01 -20.45 -3.85
N SER A 696 -12.30 -21.17 -2.77
CA SER A 696 -13.43 -20.82 -1.90
C SER A 696 -13.18 -19.53 -1.13
N GLN A 697 -11.98 -19.34 -0.60
CA GLN A 697 -11.61 -18.12 0.12
C GLN A 697 -11.55 -16.92 -0.81
N ALA A 698 -10.92 -17.05 -1.98
CA ALA A 698 -10.86 -16.01 -3.00
C ALA A 698 -12.26 -15.58 -3.45
N ALA A 699 -13.16 -16.54 -3.68
CA ALA A 699 -14.55 -16.23 -4.03
C ALA A 699 -15.23 -15.41 -2.94
N ALA A 700 -15.09 -15.83 -1.67
CA ALA A 700 -15.74 -15.15 -0.55
C ALA A 700 -15.19 -13.75 -0.28
N THR A 701 -13.87 -13.57 -0.31
CA THR A 701 -13.22 -12.26 -0.08
C THR A 701 -13.47 -11.29 -1.24
N SER A 702 -13.46 -11.75 -2.49
CA SER A 702 -13.82 -10.92 -3.66
C SER A 702 -15.31 -10.53 -3.65
N GLU A 703 -16.20 -11.39 -3.15
CA GLU A 703 -17.63 -11.09 -3.02
C GLU A 703 -17.90 -10.02 -1.94
N ALA A 704 -17.21 -10.10 -0.81
CA ALA A 704 -17.23 -9.05 0.21
C ALA A 704 -16.66 -7.73 -0.30
N LEU A 705 -15.54 -7.78 -1.06
CA LEU A 705 -14.95 -6.61 -1.68
C LEU A 705 -15.90 -5.95 -2.69
N ALA A 706 -16.60 -6.75 -3.49
CA ALA A 706 -17.65 -6.26 -4.39
C ALA A 706 -18.78 -5.55 -3.63
N GLN A 707 -19.23 -6.08 -2.48
CA GLN A 707 -20.21 -5.40 -1.64
C GLN A 707 -19.71 -4.04 -1.13
N ILE A 708 -18.46 -3.95 -0.67
CA ILE A 708 -17.84 -2.69 -0.23
C ILE A 708 -17.79 -1.68 -1.38
N TYR A 709 -17.35 -2.12 -2.56
CA TYR A 709 -17.20 -1.27 -3.76
C TYR A 709 -18.53 -0.85 -4.39
N SER A 710 -19.66 -1.50 -4.06
CA SER A 710 -20.98 -1.16 -4.61
C SER A 710 -21.38 0.31 -4.38
N GLY A 711 -20.90 0.92 -3.29
CA GLY A 711 -21.11 2.34 -2.98
C GLY A 711 -19.97 3.28 -3.37
N SER A 712 -18.92 2.80 -4.05
CA SER A 712 -17.77 3.62 -4.44
C SER A 712 -18.01 4.37 -5.76
N ASN A 713 -17.12 5.32 -6.08
CA ASN A 713 -17.08 6.01 -7.37
C ASN A 713 -16.00 5.42 -8.30
N SER A 714 -15.67 4.13 -8.16
CA SER A 714 -14.68 3.46 -9.01
C SER A 714 -15.17 3.30 -10.46
N SER A 715 -14.23 3.10 -11.38
CA SER A 715 -14.54 2.82 -12.79
C SER A 715 -15.30 1.49 -12.95
N PRO A 716 -16.23 1.38 -13.90
CA PRO A 716 -16.90 0.11 -14.24
C PRO A 716 -15.95 -1.06 -14.49
N LEU A 717 -14.75 -0.82 -15.01
CA LEU A 717 -13.74 -1.88 -15.22
C LEU A 717 -13.27 -2.50 -13.91
N VAL A 718 -13.15 -1.71 -12.84
CA VAL A 718 -12.81 -2.23 -11.50
C VAL A 718 -13.92 -3.17 -11.03
N PHE A 719 -15.18 -2.79 -11.21
CA PHE A 719 -16.33 -3.63 -10.84
C PHE A 719 -16.37 -4.94 -11.62
N LEU A 720 -16.15 -4.89 -12.94
CA LEU A 720 -16.14 -6.09 -13.77
C LEU A 720 -14.96 -7.02 -13.45
N ARG A 721 -13.77 -6.47 -13.12
CA ARG A 721 -12.61 -7.26 -12.69
C ARG A 721 -12.84 -7.92 -11.33
N LEU A 722 -13.42 -7.19 -10.37
CA LEU A 722 -13.85 -7.78 -9.10
C LEU A 722 -14.88 -8.89 -9.34
N ARG A 723 -15.82 -8.67 -10.27
CA ARG A 723 -16.80 -9.71 -10.58
C ARG A 723 -16.15 -10.94 -11.21
N LEU A 724 -15.24 -10.75 -12.17
CA LEU A 724 -14.46 -11.81 -12.79
C LEU A 724 -13.72 -12.65 -11.73
N GLN A 725 -13.03 -12.00 -10.80
CA GLN A 725 -12.29 -12.70 -9.73
C GLN A 725 -13.21 -13.57 -8.87
N ALA A 726 -14.29 -13.00 -8.37
CA ALA A 726 -15.23 -13.71 -7.50
C ALA A 726 -15.91 -14.90 -8.22
N ASP A 727 -16.44 -14.68 -9.43
CA ASP A 727 -17.15 -15.72 -10.17
C ASP A 727 -16.19 -16.80 -10.69
N GLN A 728 -14.98 -16.43 -11.13
CA GLN A 728 -13.97 -17.42 -11.55
C GLN A 728 -13.60 -18.31 -10.36
N ALA A 729 -13.28 -17.70 -9.21
CA ALA A 729 -12.93 -18.45 -8.01
C ALA A 729 -14.08 -19.35 -7.55
N HIS A 730 -15.32 -18.85 -7.57
CA HIS A 730 -16.49 -19.65 -7.21
C HIS A 730 -16.70 -20.80 -8.21
N ALA A 731 -16.57 -20.56 -9.51
CA ALA A 731 -16.71 -21.62 -10.50
C ALA A 731 -15.65 -22.72 -10.33
N LEU A 732 -14.40 -22.34 -10.04
CA LEU A 732 -13.31 -23.29 -9.82
C LEU A 732 -13.49 -24.08 -8.52
N SER A 733 -14.04 -23.48 -7.46
CA SER A 733 -14.36 -24.21 -6.22
C SER A 733 -15.48 -25.25 -6.42
N LEU A 734 -16.40 -24.99 -7.34
CA LEU A 734 -17.51 -25.89 -7.70
C LEU A 734 -17.13 -26.97 -8.73
N LEU A 735 -15.96 -26.88 -9.37
CA LEU A 735 -15.66 -27.69 -10.55
C LEU A 735 -15.74 -29.21 -10.29
N ALA A 736 -15.35 -29.64 -9.09
CA ALA A 736 -15.37 -31.04 -8.68
C ALA A 736 -16.77 -31.57 -8.35
N THR A 737 -17.69 -30.71 -7.91
CA THR A 737 -19.02 -31.09 -7.38
C THR A 737 -20.17 -30.74 -8.33
N ALA A 738 -20.02 -29.70 -9.15
CA ALA A 738 -21.05 -29.15 -10.04
C ALA A 738 -20.45 -28.65 -11.37
N ARG A 739 -19.72 -29.53 -12.08
CA ARG A 739 -18.95 -29.21 -13.30
C ARG A 739 -19.73 -28.41 -14.35
N ALA A 740 -20.98 -28.77 -14.64
CA ALA A 740 -21.78 -28.07 -15.65
C ALA A 740 -22.08 -26.61 -15.26
N SER A 741 -22.46 -26.39 -13.99
CA SER A 741 -22.68 -25.05 -13.44
C SER A 741 -21.38 -24.24 -13.41
N ALA A 742 -20.27 -24.86 -13.01
CA ALA A 742 -18.94 -24.24 -13.02
C ALA A 742 -18.54 -23.78 -14.42
N ILE A 743 -18.68 -24.64 -15.45
CA ILE A 743 -18.37 -24.27 -16.83
C ILE A 743 -19.27 -23.13 -17.32
N SER A 744 -20.57 -23.16 -17.01
CA SER A 744 -21.49 -22.08 -17.39
C SER A 744 -21.14 -20.75 -16.72
N LEU A 745 -20.67 -20.77 -15.47
CA LEU A 745 -20.22 -19.57 -14.78
C LEU A 745 -18.90 -19.04 -15.38
N LEU A 746 -17.94 -19.91 -15.70
CA LEU A 746 -16.70 -19.53 -16.40
C LEU A 746 -16.96 -18.96 -17.79
N GLU A 747 -17.95 -19.47 -18.51
CA GLU A 747 -18.37 -18.92 -19.81
C GLU A 747 -18.84 -17.47 -19.66
N LYS A 748 -19.63 -17.18 -18.62
CA LYS A 748 -20.05 -15.81 -18.30
C LYS A 748 -18.86 -14.93 -17.94
N CYS A 749 -17.92 -15.42 -17.14
CA CYS A 749 -16.69 -14.69 -16.80
C CYS A 749 -15.94 -14.22 -18.05
N HIS A 750 -15.73 -15.13 -19.02
CA HIS A 750 -15.09 -14.80 -20.29
C HIS A 750 -15.90 -13.76 -21.08
N ALA A 751 -17.20 -13.99 -21.21
CA ALA A 751 -18.09 -13.15 -22.02
C ALA A 751 -18.22 -11.70 -21.51
N LEU A 752 -17.94 -11.45 -20.22
CA LEU A 752 -17.99 -10.09 -19.65
C LEU A 752 -16.94 -9.15 -20.25
N MET A 753 -15.73 -9.65 -20.48
CA MET A 753 -14.59 -8.83 -20.91
C MET A 753 -13.65 -9.62 -21.85
N PRO A 754 -14.15 -10.07 -23.03
CA PRO A 754 -13.42 -11.04 -23.86
C PRO A 754 -12.07 -10.51 -24.38
N CYS A 755 -11.85 -9.20 -24.46
CA CYS A 755 -10.60 -8.59 -24.92
C CYS A 755 -9.74 -7.98 -23.80
N ASP A 756 -10.19 -8.02 -22.54
CA ASP A 756 -9.45 -7.40 -21.44
C ASP A 756 -8.25 -8.29 -21.02
N GLY A 757 -7.09 -7.65 -20.84
CA GLY A 757 -5.85 -8.34 -20.49
C GLY A 757 -5.91 -9.10 -19.16
N SER A 758 -6.82 -8.77 -18.24
CA SER A 758 -6.95 -9.45 -16.94
C SER A 758 -7.35 -10.93 -17.06
N LEU A 759 -7.94 -11.35 -18.19
CA LEU A 759 -8.19 -12.78 -18.45
C LEU A 759 -6.88 -13.58 -18.53
N ALA A 760 -5.77 -12.95 -18.89
CA ALA A 760 -4.46 -13.60 -18.96
C ALA A 760 -3.89 -13.88 -17.56
N ASP A 761 -4.21 -13.04 -16.57
CA ASP A 761 -3.54 -13.03 -15.27
C ASP A 761 -3.88 -14.25 -14.42
N SER A 762 -5.12 -14.73 -14.50
CA SER A 762 -5.58 -15.89 -13.73
C SER A 762 -6.59 -16.77 -14.48
N PHE A 763 -7.39 -16.23 -15.40
CA PHE A 763 -8.48 -16.98 -16.03
C PHE A 763 -7.97 -18.09 -16.96
N PHE A 764 -7.26 -17.75 -18.04
CA PHE A 764 -6.73 -18.76 -18.97
C PHE A 764 -5.76 -19.76 -18.30
N PRO A 765 -4.79 -19.34 -17.47
CA PRO A 765 -3.94 -20.28 -16.74
C PRO A 765 -4.73 -21.27 -15.88
N ALA A 766 -5.75 -20.81 -15.14
CA ALA A 766 -6.56 -21.67 -14.29
C ALA A 766 -7.38 -22.69 -15.08
N LEU A 767 -7.93 -22.32 -16.25
CA LEU A 767 -8.65 -23.26 -17.12
C LEU A 767 -7.74 -24.40 -17.58
N ARG A 768 -6.50 -24.10 -17.97
CA ARG A 768 -5.53 -25.13 -18.38
C ARG A 768 -5.18 -26.05 -17.22
N GLN A 769 -4.84 -25.49 -16.07
CA GLN A 769 -4.53 -26.25 -14.84
C GLN A 769 -5.71 -27.14 -14.40
N ALA A 770 -6.94 -26.66 -14.59
CA ALA A 770 -8.16 -27.41 -14.31
C ALA A 770 -8.53 -28.47 -15.38
N GLY A 771 -7.75 -28.60 -16.46
CA GLY A 771 -7.98 -29.54 -17.55
C GLY A 771 -9.16 -29.16 -18.46
N LEU A 772 -9.60 -27.91 -18.45
CA LEU A 772 -10.69 -27.38 -19.29
C LEU A 772 -10.18 -26.93 -20.68
N ILE A 773 -9.33 -27.75 -21.32
CA ILE A 773 -8.62 -27.38 -22.55
C ILE A 773 -9.56 -27.04 -23.71
N GLN A 774 -10.67 -27.77 -23.86
CA GLN A 774 -11.65 -27.49 -24.91
C GLN A 774 -12.29 -26.10 -24.74
N GLN A 775 -12.71 -25.76 -23.53
CA GLN A 775 -13.30 -24.45 -23.21
C GLN A 775 -12.24 -23.35 -23.33
N HIS A 776 -11.04 -23.60 -22.80
CA HIS A 776 -9.89 -22.71 -22.91
C HIS A 776 -9.63 -22.31 -24.36
N ASP A 777 -9.48 -23.28 -25.26
CA ASP A 777 -9.15 -23.02 -26.67
C ASP A 777 -10.29 -22.30 -27.39
N ALA A 778 -11.54 -22.71 -27.15
CA ALA A 778 -12.70 -22.08 -27.76
C ALA A 778 -12.86 -20.62 -27.33
N TRP A 779 -12.70 -20.33 -26.04
CA TRP A 779 -12.83 -18.97 -25.51
C TRP A 779 -11.63 -18.10 -25.84
N PHE A 780 -10.42 -18.67 -25.91
CA PHE A 780 -9.25 -17.95 -26.42
C PHE A 780 -9.48 -17.47 -27.85
N GLU A 781 -10.05 -18.31 -28.73
CA GLU A 781 -10.36 -17.89 -30.11
C GLU A 781 -11.41 -16.76 -30.17
N LEU A 782 -12.36 -16.73 -29.23
CA LEU A 782 -13.33 -15.65 -29.10
C LEU A 782 -12.71 -14.34 -28.58
N THR A 783 -11.60 -14.44 -27.84
CA THR A 783 -10.77 -13.30 -27.43
C THR A 783 -9.86 -12.82 -28.57
N TRP A 784 -9.22 -13.76 -29.27
CA TRP A 784 -8.20 -13.47 -30.27
C TRP A 784 -8.77 -12.76 -31.50
N LYS A 785 -9.91 -13.24 -32.03
CA LYS A 785 -10.47 -12.72 -33.28
C LYS A 785 -10.84 -11.23 -33.23
N PRO A 786 -11.55 -10.72 -32.21
CA PRO A 786 -11.82 -9.28 -32.11
C PRO A 786 -10.55 -8.45 -31.97
N LEU A 787 -9.57 -8.89 -31.18
CA LEU A 787 -8.27 -8.20 -31.05
C LEU A 787 -7.56 -8.10 -32.40
N GLN A 788 -7.54 -9.18 -33.18
CA GLN A 788 -6.97 -9.18 -34.53
C GLN A 788 -7.71 -8.23 -35.47
N ALA A 789 -9.04 -8.15 -35.38
CA ALA A 789 -9.83 -7.21 -36.18
C ALA A 789 -9.49 -5.74 -35.83
N VAL A 790 -9.30 -5.44 -34.54
CA VAL A 790 -8.86 -4.11 -34.08
C VAL A 790 -7.44 -3.81 -34.56
N ILE A 791 -6.51 -4.75 -34.46
CA ILE A 791 -5.13 -4.58 -34.97
C ILE A 791 -5.13 -4.39 -36.49
N GLN A 792 -6.01 -5.08 -37.23
CA GLN A 792 -6.14 -4.90 -38.67
C GLN A 792 -6.63 -3.49 -39.01
N HIS A 793 -7.57 -2.95 -38.23
CA HIS A 793 -8.10 -1.60 -38.42
C HIS A 793 -7.11 -0.52 -37.97
N TYR A 794 -6.40 -0.75 -36.86
CA TYR A 794 -5.37 0.14 -36.29
C TYR A 794 -4.00 -0.55 -36.29
N PRO A 795 -3.34 -0.69 -37.45
CA PRO A 795 -2.10 -1.46 -37.58
C PRO A 795 -0.94 -0.93 -36.76
N LEU A 796 -0.96 0.34 -36.35
CA LEU A 796 0.09 0.96 -35.53
C LEU A 796 -0.25 0.98 -34.02
N SER A 797 -1.37 0.37 -33.61
CA SER A 797 -1.79 0.31 -32.21
C SER A 797 -0.87 -0.61 -31.39
N HIS A 798 0.10 -0.02 -30.69
CA HIS A 798 1.09 -0.74 -29.89
C HIS A 798 0.48 -1.40 -28.65
N ASN A 799 -0.48 -0.75 -28.00
CA ASN A 799 -1.15 -1.23 -26.79
C ASN A 799 -2.06 -2.45 -27.05
N THR A 800 -2.85 -2.46 -28.12
CA THR A 800 -3.67 -3.63 -28.49
C THR A 800 -2.81 -4.81 -28.91
N ARG A 801 -1.72 -4.55 -29.65
CA ARG A 801 -0.72 -5.58 -30.00
C ARG A 801 -0.12 -6.23 -28.75
N ASN A 802 0.26 -5.43 -27.75
CA ASN A 802 0.75 -5.96 -26.49
C ASN A 802 -0.34 -6.76 -25.75
N THR A 803 -1.57 -6.26 -25.70
CA THR A 803 -2.69 -6.96 -25.04
C THR A 803 -2.95 -8.32 -25.69
N ALA A 804 -2.97 -8.39 -27.02
CA ALA A 804 -3.09 -9.64 -27.76
C ALA A 804 -1.92 -10.59 -27.46
N ALA A 805 -0.68 -10.08 -27.45
CA ALA A 805 0.50 -10.88 -27.13
C ALA A 805 0.49 -11.40 -25.68
N TRP A 806 0.04 -10.60 -24.71
CA TRP A 806 -0.12 -10.99 -23.31
C TRP A 806 -1.11 -12.14 -23.14
N LEU A 807 -2.30 -12.00 -23.72
CA LEU A 807 -3.32 -13.04 -23.70
C LEU A 807 -2.83 -14.33 -24.37
N ALA A 808 -2.20 -14.22 -25.54
CA ALA A 808 -1.62 -15.34 -26.29
C ALA A 808 -0.53 -16.08 -25.49
N ALA A 809 0.41 -15.34 -24.91
CA ALA A 809 1.49 -15.91 -24.10
C ALA A 809 0.94 -16.64 -22.87
N ARG A 810 0.02 -16.04 -22.12
CA ARG A 810 -0.57 -16.67 -20.92
C ARG A 810 -1.50 -17.84 -21.22
N ALA A 811 -2.15 -17.84 -22.39
CA ALA A 811 -2.97 -18.96 -22.87
C ALA A 811 -2.15 -20.07 -23.56
N LEU A 812 -0.86 -19.85 -23.86
CA LEU A 812 -0.04 -20.71 -24.72
C LEU A 812 -0.65 -20.96 -26.11
N ARG A 813 -1.15 -19.92 -26.77
CA ARG A 813 -1.77 -20.00 -28.11
C ARG A 813 -1.24 -18.88 -29.00
N HIS A 814 -1.15 -19.11 -30.32
CA HIS A 814 -0.69 -18.12 -31.31
C HIS A 814 0.63 -17.42 -30.93
N LEU A 815 1.61 -18.19 -30.43
CA LEU A 815 2.86 -17.63 -29.90
C LEU A 815 3.72 -16.96 -30.98
N ASP A 816 3.71 -17.47 -32.21
CA ASP A 816 4.46 -16.89 -33.33
C ASP A 816 3.86 -15.55 -33.76
N GLU A 817 2.54 -15.46 -33.87
CA GLU A 817 1.81 -14.23 -34.16
C GLU A 817 1.97 -13.20 -33.02
N ALA A 818 1.88 -13.66 -31.77
CA ALA A 818 2.12 -12.83 -30.59
C ALA A 818 3.52 -12.20 -30.60
N GLU A 819 4.55 -12.98 -30.93
CA GLU A 819 5.92 -12.46 -31.06
C GLU A 819 6.03 -11.38 -32.13
N ALA A 820 5.40 -11.60 -33.29
CA ALA A 820 5.37 -10.63 -34.37
C ALA A 820 4.66 -9.33 -33.98
N HIS A 821 3.53 -9.40 -33.26
CA HIS A 821 2.86 -8.22 -32.73
C HIS A 821 3.74 -7.47 -31.72
N LEU A 822 4.42 -8.21 -30.84
CA LEU A 822 5.24 -7.62 -29.79
C LEU A 822 6.51 -6.98 -30.32
N HIS A 823 7.15 -7.55 -31.34
CA HIS A 823 8.26 -6.90 -32.04
C HIS A 823 7.86 -5.54 -32.62
N GLN A 824 6.66 -5.41 -33.17
CA GLN A 824 6.17 -4.13 -33.70
C GLN A 824 5.86 -3.12 -32.59
N ALA A 825 5.30 -3.57 -31.46
CA ALA A 825 5.08 -2.71 -30.29
C ALA A 825 6.42 -2.21 -29.71
N LEU A 826 7.39 -3.11 -29.51
CA LEU A 826 8.73 -2.76 -29.00
C LEU A 826 9.56 -1.92 -29.97
N ALA A 827 9.34 -2.04 -31.29
CA ALA A 827 10.00 -1.18 -32.26
C ALA A 827 9.62 0.30 -32.09
N SER A 828 8.40 0.60 -31.63
CA SER A 828 7.98 1.98 -31.32
C SER A 828 8.21 2.36 -29.87
N HIS A 829 8.16 1.40 -28.93
CA HIS A 829 8.26 1.63 -27.49
C HIS A 829 9.29 0.68 -26.86
N PRO A 830 10.59 0.84 -27.15
CA PRO A 830 11.62 -0.14 -26.80
C PRO A 830 11.83 -0.33 -25.30
N ASN A 831 11.44 0.66 -24.48
CA ASN A 831 11.66 0.68 -23.03
C ASN A 831 10.37 0.55 -22.21
N GLN A 832 9.25 0.17 -22.83
CA GLN A 832 7.97 0.05 -22.13
C GLN A 832 7.94 -1.23 -21.29
N ALA A 833 7.96 -1.07 -19.95
CA ALA A 833 8.05 -2.18 -19.00
C ALA A 833 7.03 -3.30 -19.27
N ALA A 834 5.75 -2.95 -19.42
CA ALA A 834 4.71 -3.94 -19.72
C ALA A 834 4.99 -4.78 -20.99
N TYR A 835 5.66 -4.21 -21.99
CA TYR A 835 5.93 -4.90 -23.27
C TYR A 835 7.15 -5.81 -23.14
N LEU A 836 8.14 -5.38 -22.35
CA LEU A 836 9.28 -6.19 -21.96
C LEU A 836 8.83 -7.39 -21.11
N ASP A 837 7.88 -7.20 -20.19
CA ASP A 837 7.29 -8.28 -19.40
C ASP A 837 6.49 -9.27 -20.25
N THR A 838 5.67 -8.78 -21.19
CA THR A 838 4.99 -9.65 -22.17
C THR A 838 5.99 -10.47 -22.98
N MET A 839 7.14 -9.91 -23.35
CA MET A 839 8.18 -10.64 -24.08
C MET A 839 8.80 -11.72 -23.20
N ALA A 840 9.04 -11.41 -21.92
CA ALA A 840 9.50 -12.38 -20.95
C ALA A 840 8.52 -13.56 -20.81
N GLU A 841 7.22 -13.27 -20.67
CA GLU A 841 6.19 -14.30 -20.60
C GLU A 841 6.13 -15.14 -21.87
N LEU A 842 6.25 -14.52 -23.05
CA LEU A 842 6.25 -15.23 -24.32
C LEU A 842 7.44 -16.20 -24.43
N GLN A 843 8.63 -15.78 -23.99
CA GLN A 843 9.80 -16.66 -23.94
C GLN A 843 9.60 -17.79 -22.92
N PHE A 844 8.98 -17.51 -21.78
CA PHE A 844 8.64 -18.54 -20.79
C PHE A 844 7.62 -19.56 -21.35
N ALA A 845 6.60 -19.07 -22.05
CA ALA A 845 5.61 -19.88 -22.78
C ALA A 845 6.25 -20.79 -23.83
N ARG A 846 7.34 -20.34 -24.47
CA ARG A 846 8.17 -21.13 -25.41
C ARG A 846 9.19 -22.05 -24.73
N CYS A 847 9.15 -22.17 -23.39
CA CYS A 847 10.13 -22.94 -22.61
C CYS A 847 11.57 -22.36 -22.63
N ASN A 848 11.76 -21.09 -23.00
CA ASN A 848 13.05 -20.41 -23.05
C ASN A 848 13.32 -19.62 -21.75
N ARG A 849 13.51 -20.33 -20.62
CA ARG A 849 13.70 -19.69 -19.29
C ARG A 849 14.73 -18.57 -19.26
N GLN A 850 15.90 -18.81 -19.85
CA GLN A 850 17.00 -17.86 -19.81
C GLN A 850 16.62 -16.53 -20.49
N GLN A 851 15.98 -16.61 -21.65
CA GLN A 851 15.48 -15.42 -22.35
C GLN A 851 14.34 -14.76 -21.59
N ALA A 852 13.45 -15.53 -20.96
CA ALA A 852 12.39 -14.97 -20.12
C ALA A 852 12.96 -14.10 -18.99
N ILE A 853 13.98 -14.59 -18.28
CA ILE A 853 14.65 -13.84 -17.21
C ILE A 853 15.33 -12.58 -17.79
N GLU A 854 16.05 -12.69 -18.91
CA GLU A 854 16.72 -11.53 -19.54
C GLU A 854 15.74 -10.41 -19.94
N TRP A 855 14.55 -10.74 -20.44
CA TRP A 855 13.52 -9.75 -20.76
C TRP A 855 12.83 -9.21 -19.50
N SER A 856 12.58 -10.07 -18.52
CA SER A 856 11.97 -9.69 -17.25
C SER A 856 12.85 -8.72 -16.46
N ASP A 857 14.17 -8.93 -16.45
CA ASP A 857 15.13 -8.02 -15.81
C ASP A 857 15.11 -6.62 -16.46
N LYS A 858 14.93 -6.54 -17.79
CA LYS A 858 14.73 -5.25 -18.48
C LYS A 858 13.43 -4.57 -18.04
N SER A 859 12.36 -5.35 -17.88
CA SER A 859 11.06 -4.84 -17.40
C SER A 859 11.18 -4.29 -15.98
N ILE A 860 11.79 -5.05 -15.06
CA ILE A 860 12.06 -4.61 -13.68
C ILE A 860 12.93 -3.35 -13.69
N ASN A 861 13.95 -3.26 -14.54
CA ASN A 861 14.76 -2.04 -14.66
C ASN A 861 13.93 -0.82 -15.10
N ALA A 862 12.92 -1.01 -15.96
CA ALA A 862 12.07 0.07 -16.47
C ALA A 862 10.94 0.48 -15.48
N MET A 863 10.51 -0.43 -14.60
CA MET A 863 9.47 -0.22 -13.59
C MET A 863 9.74 -1.04 -12.31
N PRO A 864 10.76 -0.70 -11.50
CA PRO A 864 11.17 -1.49 -10.36
C PRO A 864 10.18 -1.42 -9.20
N ALA A 865 9.19 -0.54 -9.22
CA ALA A 865 8.16 -0.45 -8.18
C ALA A 865 6.98 -1.41 -8.40
N ASP A 866 6.87 -2.03 -9.59
CA ASP A 866 5.76 -2.89 -9.93
C ASP A 866 5.92 -4.28 -9.29
N GLU A 867 5.03 -4.61 -8.35
CA GLU A 867 5.07 -5.88 -7.61
C GLU A 867 4.70 -7.07 -8.50
N ASP A 868 3.80 -6.89 -9.48
CA ASP A 868 3.37 -7.98 -10.36
C ASP A 868 4.49 -8.38 -11.32
N VAL A 869 5.21 -7.41 -11.90
CA VAL A 869 6.40 -7.69 -12.73
C VAL A 869 7.48 -8.41 -11.92
N ARG A 870 7.69 -8.04 -10.65
CA ARG A 870 8.62 -8.76 -9.76
C ARG A 870 8.17 -10.17 -9.45
N ARG A 871 6.88 -10.37 -9.17
CA ARG A 871 6.28 -11.69 -8.93
C ARG A 871 6.45 -12.60 -10.14
N GLN A 872 6.27 -12.02 -11.31
CA GLN A 872 6.40 -12.67 -12.60
C GLN A 872 7.85 -13.10 -12.88
N ASN A 873 8.83 -12.28 -12.49
CA ASN A 873 10.25 -12.64 -12.52
C ASN A 873 10.58 -13.83 -11.60
N GLU A 874 10.09 -13.81 -10.36
CA GLU A 874 10.28 -14.95 -9.43
C GLU A 874 9.67 -16.23 -9.98
N ARG A 875 8.48 -16.15 -10.62
CA ARG A 875 7.88 -17.27 -11.36
C ARG A 875 8.81 -17.76 -12.48
N PHE A 876 9.36 -16.86 -13.29
CA PHE A 876 10.30 -17.27 -14.36
C PHE A 876 11.56 -17.96 -13.83
N ILE A 877 12.03 -17.57 -12.65
CA ILE A 877 13.20 -18.18 -12.01
C ILE A 877 12.86 -19.56 -11.43
N HIS A 878 11.72 -19.70 -10.74
CA HIS A 878 11.47 -20.83 -9.84
C HIS A 878 10.41 -21.83 -10.29
N ASP A 879 9.34 -21.38 -10.96
CA ASP A 879 8.22 -22.26 -11.31
C ASP A 879 8.60 -23.24 -12.42
N PRO A 880 7.91 -24.38 -12.59
CA PRO A 880 8.12 -25.26 -13.73
C PRO A 880 7.81 -24.54 -15.06
N LEU A 881 8.52 -24.94 -16.12
CA LEU A 881 8.18 -24.49 -17.48
C LEU A 881 6.78 -25.02 -17.86
N PRO A 882 6.02 -24.26 -18.67
CA PRO A 882 4.69 -24.71 -19.09
C PRO A 882 4.76 -25.99 -19.92
N GLU A 883 3.84 -26.92 -19.67
CA GLU A 883 3.63 -28.13 -20.47
C GLU A 883 2.82 -27.87 -21.75
#